data_AF-A0A7C3AFV9-F1
#
_entry.id   AF-A0A7C3AFV9-F1
#
_cell.length_a   1.000
_cell.length_b   1.000
_cell.length_c   1.000
_cell.angle_alpha   90.00
_cell.angle_beta   90.00
_cell.angle_gamma   90.00
#
_symmetry.space_group_name_H-M   'P 1'
#
loop_
_entity.id
_entity.type
_entity.pdbx_description
1 polymer ?
#
loop_
_entity_poly.entity_id
_entity_poly.type
_entity_poly.pdbx_seq_one_letter_code
_entity_poly.pdbx_strand_id
1 'polypeptide(L)'
;MLRVIRNRHLWIVLAIFAIGIIFHYPQQMPFTGLTAPFSFLGLTRHAVERILFLVPVTYIGFVFGIKAGLTSLGFALLIMLPRAVFISPSLPDALFETFGIILIGGLVNLWFEERRREREHQQQMLLRLEAAQQELQSQIEVIRTNGKRLAALNDISAILNRSLELQNTLSAATDKAREIVGAETALLFLLDEGTQELKLEVYQGVSEEFAAGVERLKVGEGFNGRVAETGETLLVEDSSHDPRLAREVVRREGLQCQLIVPLKSEGRVVGTLCVARHNQRRFLADEVDLLTLIGNEIGITIENMHFYQTQRLMTEWLRKSEESYRRLFENAHDAIWVHDLEGNIQMVNKAAEKLVGYSVEELCKANVKSFLSEESLNLAREVGRKLIQCRPVDQPYEQRLIRKDGTEAICMLTTSLITSDGEAEAFQNIARDVTMQRHMEENMKFYLQQVTMAQEEERKRIARELHDDTAQALIVLSRQLDSLTSTTDHLSTQDIAHLEKLQQQADAILEGVRRFSQDLRPSILDDLGLLPALEWLTSDVTHHFGIAVGIGVLGPVRRFAPEVELVLFRIAQEALRNVWKHSEASRAWVTVEFGDDRTSLTVKDNGKGFEPLQNIGDLASIGKLGLIGMQERARLIGGKLTVQSEAGKGTTVTAEVPIQNSLKD
;
A
#
# COMPACT_ATOMS: atom_id res chain seq x y z
N MET A 1 -37.45 -61.93 74.08
CA MET A 1 -38.50 -61.84 75.11
C MET A 1 -38.38 -60.63 76.04
N LEU A 2 -37.20 -60.29 76.57
CA LEU A 2 -37.03 -59.20 77.58
C LEU A 2 -37.46 -57.77 77.14
N ARG A 3 -37.46 -57.44 75.84
CA ARG A 3 -37.93 -56.12 75.35
C ARG A 3 -39.44 -55.94 75.36
N VAL A 4 -40.21 -57.02 75.22
CA VAL A 4 -41.68 -56.96 75.14
C VAL A 4 -42.28 -56.70 76.52
N ILE A 5 -41.73 -57.35 77.56
CA ILE A 5 -42.14 -57.20 78.96
C ILE A 5 -41.88 -55.78 79.50
N ARG A 6 -40.94 -55.02 78.90
CA ARG A 6 -40.62 -53.65 79.34
C ARG A 6 -41.56 -52.58 78.76
N ASN A 7 -42.42 -52.93 77.81
CA ASN A 7 -43.31 -51.96 77.19
C ASN A 7 -44.51 -51.66 78.10
N ARG A 8 -44.61 -50.41 78.56
CA ARG A 8 -45.70 -49.94 79.45
C ARG A 8 -47.08 -50.17 78.84
N HIS A 9 -47.21 -50.07 77.52
CA HIS A 9 -48.48 -50.29 76.81
C HIS A 9 -48.95 -51.74 76.89
N LEU A 10 -48.04 -52.72 76.96
CA LEU A 10 -48.40 -54.13 77.08
C LEU A 10 -49.08 -54.42 78.44
N TRP A 11 -48.56 -53.86 79.53
CA TRP A 11 -49.13 -54.06 80.87
C TRP A 11 -50.48 -53.37 81.03
N ILE A 12 -50.65 -52.18 80.45
CA ILE A 12 -51.93 -51.47 80.40
C ILE A 12 -52.97 -52.32 79.67
N VAL A 13 -52.60 -52.89 78.53
CA VAL A 13 -53.46 -53.78 77.75
C VAL A 13 -53.88 -55.02 78.53
N LEU A 14 -52.93 -55.69 79.19
CA LEU A 14 -53.22 -56.87 80.00
C LEU A 14 -54.15 -56.55 81.16
N ALA A 15 -53.97 -55.40 81.82
CA ALA A 15 -54.85 -54.93 82.89
C ALA A 15 -56.28 -54.66 82.36
N ILE A 16 -56.42 -54.01 81.21
CA ILE A 16 -57.73 -53.74 80.60
C ILE A 16 -58.44 -55.04 80.19
N PHE A 17 -57.73 -56.01 79.60
CA PHE A 17 -58.29 -57.33 79.31
C PHE A 17 -58.70 -58.07 80.58
N ALA A 18 -57.87 -58.04 81.64
CA ALA A 18 -58.19 -58.68 82.91
C ALA A 18 -59.46 -58.07 83.54
N ILE A 19 -59.59 -56.74 83.54
CA ILE A 19 -60.81 -56.05 83.99
C ILE A 19 -62.01 -56.47 83.13
N GLY A 20 -61.86 -56.50 81.81
CA GLY A 20 -62.90 -56.95 80.89
C GLY A 20 -63.38 -58.38 81.18
N ILE A 21 -62.45 -59.31 81.43
CA ILE A 21 -62.74 -60.70 81.79
C ILE A 21 -63.50 -60.79 83.13
N ILE A 22 -63.08 -60.03 84.15
CA ILE A 22 -63.73 -60.01 85.48
C ILE A 22 -65.20 -59.60 85.34
N PHE A 23 -65.49 -58.51 84.62
CA PHE A 23 -66.86 -58.08 84.38
C PHE A 23 -67.65 -59.07 83.49
N HIS A 24 -66.95 -59.82 82.64
CA HIS A 24 -67.56 -60.79 81.73
C HIS A 24 -67.80 -62.19 82.36
N TYR A 25 -67.31 -62.52 83.54
CA TYR A 25 -67.63 -63.79 84.22
C TYR A 25 -67.92 -63.58 85.72
N PRO A 26 -68.95 -62.78 86.09
CA PRO A 26 -69.15 -62.35 87.47
C PRO A 26 -69.57 -63.49 88.42
N GLN A 27 -70.17 -64.57 87.92
CA GLN A 27 -70.64 -65.71 88.74
C GLN A 27 -69.54 -66.69 89.15
N GLN A 28 -68.35 -66.61 88.56
CA GLN A 28 -67.21 -67.48 88.89
C GLN A 28 -66.18 -66.81 89.81
N MET A 29 -66.37 -65.53 90.14
CA MET A 29 -65.47 -64.77 91.01
C MET A 29 -66.12 -64.51 92.37
N PRO A 30 -65.49 -64.92 93.50
CA PRO A 30 -66.12 -64.90 94.83
C PRO A 30 -66.32 -63.50 95.44
N PHE A 31 -65.98 -62.41 94.73
CA PHE A 31 -65.96 -61.05 95.26
C PHE A 31 -66.42 -60.00 94.24
N THR A 32 -67.68 -60.02 93.76
CA THR A 32 -68.27 -58.81 93.15
C THR A 32 -69.80 -58.78 93.27
N GLY A 33 -70.30 -58.16 94.33
CA GLY A 33 -71.66 -57.60 94.41
C GLY A 33 -71.75 -56.21 93.77
N LEU A 34 -71.01 -55.98 92.68
CA LEU A 34 -71.00 -54.69 91.96
C LEU A 34 -72.11 -54.69 90.91
N THR A 35 -73.22 -54.02 91.22
CA THR A 35 -74.19 -53.57 90.22
C THR A 35 -73.55 -52.46 89.40
N ALA A 36 -73.16 -52.74 88.15
CA ALA A 36 -72.54 -51.77 87.27
C ALA A 36 -73.53 -50.64 86.89
N PRO A 37 -73.08 -49.37 86.77
CA PRO A 37 -73.93 -48.17 86.66
C PRO A 37 -74.40 -47.88 85.22
N PHE A 38 -74.64 -48.89 84.37
CA PHE A 38 -74.81 -48.69 82.92
C PHE A 38 -76.24 -48.86 82.39
N SER A 39 -77.26 -48.78 83.24
CA SER A 39 -78.68 -48.79 82.80
C SER A 39 -79.12 -47.52 82.04
N PHE A 40 -78.22 -46.55 81.80
CA PHE A 40 -78.55 -45.27 81.14
C PHE A 40 -78.62 -45.34 79.61
N LEU A 41 -78.12 -46.41 78.97
CA LEU A 41 -77.98 -46.48 77.50
C LEU A 41 -79.02 -47.38 76.81
N GLY A 42 -80.03 -47.91 77.52
CA GLY A 42 -81.02 -48.83 76.95
C GLY A 42 -80.44 -50.17 76.47
N LEU A 43 -79.15 -50.41 76.74
CA LEU A 43 -78.43 -51.64 76.39
C LEU A 43 -78.56 -52.66 77.51
N THR A 44 -78.66 -53.94 77.15
CA THR A 44 -78.62 -55.02 78.13
C THR A 44 -77.25 -55.04 78.82
N ARG A 45 -77.20 -55.47 80.08
CA ARG A 45 -75.94 -55.59 80.84
C ARG A 45 -74.87 -56.39 80.07
N HIS A 46 -75.30 -57.42 79.32
CA HIS A 46 -74.42 -58.27 78.52
C HIS A 46 -73.80 -57.55 77.32
N ALA A 47 -74.53 -56.63 76.68
CA ALA A 47 -74.01 -55.83 75.57
C ALA A 47 -72.87 -54.90 76.02
N VAL A 48 -73.02 -54.24 77.17
CA VAL A 48 -72.01 -53.32 77.72
C VAL A 48 -70.72 -54.06 78.09
N GLU A 49 -70.84 -55.23 78.73
CA GLU A 49 -69.69 -56.08 79.09
C GLU A 49 -68.88 -56.50 77.85
N ARG A 50 -69.53 -56.75 76.72
CA ARG A 50 -68.85 -57.11 75.47
C ARG A 50 -68.21 -55.89 74.79
N ILE A 51 -68.86 -54.73 74.79
CA ILE A 51 -68.31 -53.47 74.24
C ILE A 51 -66.99 -53.10 74.92
N LEU A 52 -66.83 -53.44 76.21
CA LEU A 52 -65.60 -53.19 76.96
C LEU A 52 -64.36 -53.87 76.34
N PHE A 53 -64.53 -54.99 75.63
CA PHE A 53 -63.44 -55.66 74.90
C PHE A 53 -62.99 -54.93 73.62
N LEU A 54 -63.78 -53.96 73.14
CA LEU A 54 -63.37 -53.11 72.01
C LEU A 54 -62.22 -52.16 72.40
N VAL A 55 -62.19 -51.70 73.66
CA VAL A 55 -61.18 -50.76 74.17
C VAL A 55 -59.75 -51.31 74.06
N PRO A 56 -59.43 -52.51 74.59
CA PRO A 56 -58.07 -53.04 74.46
C PRO A 56 -57.73 -53.43 73.01
N VAL A 57 -58.71 -53.90 72.22
CA VAL A 57 -58.50 -54.28 70.81
C VAL A 57 -58.12 -53.07 69.94
N THR A 58 -58.83 -51.95 70.12
CA THR A 58 -58.57 -50.71 69.40
C THR A 58 -57.26 -50.06 69.86
N TYR A 59 -56.97 -50.12 71.16
CA TYR A 59 -55.72 -49.59 71.72
C TYR A 59 -54.48 -50.33 71.21
N ILE A 60 -54.50 -51.67 71.18
CA ILE A 60 -53.39 -52.46 70.64
C ILE A 60 -53.21 -52.18 69.16
N GLY A 61 -54.32 -52.11 68.42
CA GLY A 61 -54.34 -51.72 67.01
C GLY A 61 -53.62 -50.41 66.74
N PHE A 62 -53.96 -49.40 67.52
CA PHE A 62 -53.38 -48.07 67.42
C PHE A 62 -51.89 -48.04 67.75
N VAL A 63 -51.46 -48.71 68.83
CA VAL A 63 -50.07 -48.63 69.32
C VAL A 63 -49.14 -49.59 68.56
N PHE A 64 -49.58 -50.81 68.30
CA PHE A 64 -48.76 -51.91 67.80
C PHE A 64 -49.05 -52.29 66.35
N GLY A 65 -50.05 -51.65 65.73
CA GLY A 65 -50.42 -51.85 64.33
C GLY A 65 -51.46 -52.96 64.12
N ILE A 66 -51.94 -53.04 62.88
CA ILE A 66 -53.12 -53.84 62.52
C ILE A 66 -52.96 -55.33 62.84
N LYS A 67 -51.77 -55.91 62.66
CA LYS A 67 -51.53 -57.33 62.97
C LYS A 67 -51.76 -57.62 64.45
N ALA A 68 -51.25 -56.76 65.33
CA ALA A 68 -51.42 -56.89 66.77
C ALA A 68 -52.88 -56.65 67.19
N GLY A 69 -53.53 -55.65 66.60
CA GLY A 69 -54.95 -55.39 66.84
C GLY A 69 -55.86 -56.56 66.42
N LEU A 70 -55.65 -57.13 65.24
CA LEU A 70 -56.38 -58.34 64.79
C LEU A 70 -56.10 -59.55 65.68
N THR A 71 -54.85 -59.76 66.12
CA THR A 71 -54.55 -60.85 67.08
C THR A 71 -55.26 -60.66 68.41
N SER A 72 -55.37 -59.43 68.91
CA SER A 72 -56.10 -59.13 70.14
C SER A 72 -57.61 -59.28 69.98
N LEU A 73 -58.14 -59.02 68.78
CA LEU A 73 -59.54 -59.27 68.44
C LEU A 73 -59.84 -60.77 68.45
N GLY A 74 -58.94 -61.60 67.94
CA GLY A 74 -59.02 -63.05 68.06
C GLY A 74 -58.98 -63.54 69.52
N PHE A 75 -58.16 -62.91 70.36
CA PHE A 75 -58.11 -63.20 71.80
C PHE A 75 -59.42 -62.79 72.52
N ALA A 76 -59.96 -61.62 72.20
CA ALA A 76 -61.26 -61.18 72.70
C ALA A 76 -62.38 -62.14 72.28
N LEU A 77 -62.35 -62.64 71.04
CA LEU A 77 -63.29 -63.64 70.55
C LEU A 77 -63.20 -64.95 71.35
N LEU A 78 -61.99 -65.46 71.59
CA LEU A 78 -61.77 -66.67 72.39
C LEU A 78 -62.33 -66.55 73.81
N ILE A 79 -62.34 -65.34 74.38
CA ILE A 79 -62.90 -65.06 75.71
C ILE A 79 -64.43 -64.98 75.67
N MET A 80 -64.99 -64.30 74.65
CA MET A 80 -66.42 -63.99 74.56
C MET A 80 -67.27 -65.17 74.03
N LEU A 81 -66.74 -65.94 73.08
CA LEU A 81 -67.48 -67.01 72.38
C LEU A 81 -67.98 -68.13 73.33
N PRO A 82 -67.18 -68.65 74.28
CA PRO A 82 -67.63 -69.71 75.18
C PRO A 82 -68.86 -69.30 76.00
N ARG A 83 -68.87 -68.08 76.55
CA ARG A 83 -70.03 -67.58 77.31
C ARG A 83 -71.24 -67.36 76.41
N ALA A 84 -71.03 -66.86 75.19
CA ALA A 84 -72.10 -66.64 74.22
C ALA A 84 -72.81 -67.96 73.84
N VAL A 85 -72.06 -69.07 73.69
CA VAL A 85 -72.60 -70.37 73.27
C VAL A 85 -73.18 -71.18 74.43
N PHE A 86 -72.51 -71.21 75.59
CA PHE A 86 -72.86 -72.16 76.66
C PHE A 86 -73.65 -71.57 77.82
N ILE A 87 -73.62 -70.24 78.02
CA ILE A 87 -74.14 -69.60 79.25
C ILE A 87 -75.29 -68.62 78.93
N SER A 88 -75.38 -68.09 77.71
CA SER A 88 -76.35 -67.04 77.37
C SER A 88 -77.79 -67.59 77.27
N PRO A 89 -78.80 -66.91 77.87
CA PRO A 89 -80.20 -67.32 77.80
C PRO A 89 -80.81 -67.20 76.39
N SER A 90 -80.27 -66.33 75.52
CA SER A 90 -80.58 -66.27 74.09
C SER A 90 -79.28 -66.38 73.27
N LEU A 91 -79.20 -67.43 72.45
CA LEU A 91 -78.05 -67.69 71.57
C LEU A 91 -77.94 -66.70 70.40
N PRO A 92 -79.04 -66.32 69.69
CA PRO A 92 -78.96 -65.43 68.53
C PRO A 92 -78.43 -64.03 68.87
N ASP A 93 -78.93 -63.42 69.95
CA ASP A 93 -78.52 -62.07 70.38
C ASP A 93 -77.05 -62.07 70.82
N ALA A 94 -76.62 -63.15 71.48
CA ALA A 94 -75.26 -63.30 71.97
C ALA A 94 -74.22 -63.37 70.85
N LEU A 95 -74.53 -64.13 69.81
CA LEU A 95 -73.68 -64.24 68.62
C LEU A 95 -73.70 -62.94 67.80
N PHE A 96 -74.86 -62.28 67.69
CA PHE A 96 -74.97 -61.01 66.97
C PHE A 96 -74.13 -59.90 67.60
N GLU A 97 -74.19 -59.72 68.92
CA GLU A 97 -73.38 -58.70 69.61
C GLU A 97 -71.88 -59.02 69.53
N THR A 98 -71.50 -60.29 69.67
CA THR A 98 -70.09 -60.71 69.55
C THR A 98 -69.57 -60.46 68.13
N PHE A 99 -70.37 -60.78 67.11
CA PHE A 99 -70.06 -60.46 65.72
C PHE A 99 -69.95 -58.95 65.48
N GLY A 100 -70.83 -58.16 66.08
CA GLY A 100 -70.78 -56.70 66.03
C GLY A 100 -69.45 -56.14 66.54
N ILE A 101 -68.91 -56.66 67.65
CA ILE A 101 -67.63 -56.19 68.20
C ILE A 101 -66.44 -56.63 67.35
N ILE A 102 -66.47 -57.83 66.77
CA ILE A 102 -65.45 -58.27 65.81
C ILE A 102 -65.44 -57.35 64.59
N LEU A 103 -66.61 -57.07 64.03
CA LEU A 103 -66.75 -56.21 62.86
C LEU A 103 -66.25 -54.79 63.16
N ILE A 104 -66.73 -54.19 64.25
CA ILE A 104 -66.33 -52.82 64.65
C ILE A 104 -64.83 -52.78 65.00
N GLY A 105 -64.32 -53.75 65.76
CA GLY A 105 -62.91 -53.82 66.13
C GLY A 105 -61.99 -54.02 64.93
N GLY A 106 -62.40 -54.83 63.94
CA GLY A 106 -61.70 -55.00 62.68
C GLY A 106 -61.68 -53.72 61.83
N LEU A 107 -62.83 -53.04 61.71
CA LEU A 107 -62.96 -51.79 60.96
C LEU A 107 -62.11 -50.65 61.56
N VAL A 108 -62.13 -50.48 62.88
CA VAL A 108 -61.33 -49.44 63.58
C VAL A 108 -59.82 -49.71 63.38
N ASN A 109 -59.42 -50.97 63.40
CA ASN A 109 -58.02 -51.36 63.16
C ASN A 109 -57.57 -51.10 61.72
N LEU A 110 -58.42 -51.39 60.73
CA LEU A 110 -58.19 -51.05 59.32
C LEU A 110 -58.08 -49.52 59.14
N TRP A 111 -58.97 -48.77 59.78
CA TRP A 111 -58.96 -47.32 59.74
C TRP A 111 -57.66 -46.71 60.32
N PHE A 112 -57.16 -47.23 61.45
CA PHE A 112 -55.90 -46.77 62.02
C PHE A 112 -54.68 -47.08 61.13
N GLU A 113 -54.64 -48.24 60.49
CA GLU A 113 -53.56 -48.63 59.57
C GLU A 113 -53.53 -47.71 58.35
N GLU A 114 -54.69 -47.44 57.76
CA GLU A 114 -54.82 -46.53 56.62
C GLU A 114 -54.36 -45.11 57.01
N ARG A 115 -54.79 -44.62 58.17
CA ARG A 115 -54.39 -43.31 58.68
C ARG A 115 -52.89 -43.24 58.99
N ARG A 116 -52.27 -44.34 59.41
CA ARG A 116 -50.83 -44.42 59.66
C ARG A 116 -50.02 -44.39 58.37
N ARG A 117 -50.43 -45.17 57.36
CA ARG A 117 -49.81 -45.16 56.03
C ARG A 117 -49.89 -43.79 55.37
N GLU A 118 -51.04 -43.14 55.48
CA GLU A 118 -51.26 -41.79 54.94
C GLU A 118 -50.29 -40.78 55.57
N ARG A 119 -50.10 -40.82 56.90
CA ARG A 119 -49.12 -39.95 57.59
C ARG A 119 -47.68 -40.23 57.18
N GLU A 120 -47.29 -41.50 57.07
CA GLU A 120 -45.93 -41.87 56.64
C GLU A 120 -45.66 -41.42 55.19
N HIS A 121 -46.65 -41.56 54.30
CA HIS A 121 -46.56 -41.08 52.92
C HIS A 121 -46.47 -39.55 52.84
N GLN A 122 -47.27 -38.84 53.64
CA GLN A 122 -47.20 -37.37 53.74
C GLN A 122 -45.83 -36.89 54.23
N GLN A 123 -45.24 -37.54 55.24
CA GLN A 123 -43.91 -37.20 55.73
C GLN A 123 -42.81 -37.43 54.67
N GLN A 124 -42.87 -38.55 53.94
CA GLN A 124 -41.92 -38.81 52.85
C GLN A 124 -42.08 -37.81 51.70
N MET A 125 -43.30 -37.41 51.38
CA MET A 125 -43.58 -36.41 50.35
C MET A 125 -43.04 -35.04 50.74
N LEU A 126 -43.20 -34.63 52.00
CA LEU A 126 -42.65 -33.37 52.51
C LEU A 126 -41.12 -33.33 52.42
N LEU A 127 -40.43 -34.39 52.85
CA LEU A 127 -38.97 -34.47 52.75
C LEU A 127 -38.47 -34.41 51.29
N ARG A 128 -39.17 -35.06 50.36
CA ARG A 128 -38.85 -34.97 48.93
C ARG A 128 -39.10 -33.58 48.36
N LEU A 129 -40.17 -32.92 48.81
CA LEU A 129 -40.50 -31.55 48.39
C LEU A 129 -39.41 -30.57 48.87
N GLU A 130 -38.97 -30.68 50.13
CA GLU A 130 -37.88 -29.85 50.69
C GLU A 130 -36.56 -30.06 49.92
N ALA A 131 -36.18 -31.31 49.64
CA ALA A 131 -34.98 -31.61 48.86
C ALA A 131 -35.08 -31.06 47.42
N ALA A 132 -36.24 -31.21 46.77
CA ALA A 132 -36.46 -30.67 45.43
C ALA A 132 -36.46 -29.13 45.41
N GLN A 133 -36.98 -28.47 46.46
CA GLN A 133 -36.92 -27.01 46.59
C GLN A 133 -35.48 -26.52 46.77
N GLN A 134 -34.67 -27.20 47.58
CA GLN A 134 -33.25 -26.85 47.75
C GLN A 134 -32.46 -26.98 46.43
N GLU A 135 -32.66 -28.08 45.70
CA GLU A 135 -32.03 -28.28 44.39
C GLU A 135 -32.46 -27.20 43.39
N LEU A 136 -33.76 -26.88 43.33
CA LEU A 136 -34.27 -25.84 42.44
C LEU A 136 -33.70 -24.45 42.79
N GLN A 137 -33.58 -24.13 44.09
CA GLN A 137 -32.97 -22.87 44.52
C GLN A 137 -31.50 -22.77 44.11
N SER A 138 -30.74 -23.86 44.27
CA SER A 138 -29.35 -23.94 43.81
C SER A 138 -29.25 -23.69 42.30
N GLN A 139 -30.10 -24.34 41.49
CA GLN A 139 -30.10 -24.14 40.04
C GLN A 139 -30.49 -22.72 39.64
N ILE A 140 -31.49 -22.12 40.28
CA ILE A 140 -31.89 -20.73 40.05
C ILE A 140 -30.73 -19.78 40.35
N GLU A 141 -29.98 -20.03 41.42
CA GLU A 141 -28.84 -19.20 41.80
C GLU A 141 -27.71 -19.30 40.76
N VAL A 142 -27.38 -20.50 40.27
CA VAL A 142 -26.40 -20.69 39.18
C VAL A 142 -26.85 -19.98 37.90
N ILE A 143 -28.11 -20.14 37.49
CA ILE A 143 -28.66 -19.47 36.30
C ILE A 143 -28.59 -17.95 36.46
N ARG A 144 -28.93 -17.43 37.64
CA ARG A 144 -28.90 -15.99 37.92
C ARG A 144 -27.48 -15.43 37.85
N THR A 145 -26.49 -16.14 38.37
CA THR A 145 -25.09 -15.74 38.29
C THR A 145 -24.58 -15.77 36.86
N ASN A 146 -24.89 -16.82 36.09
CA ASN A 146 -24.54 -16.90 34.68
C ASN A 146 -25.23 -15.79 33.85
N GLY A 147 -26.50 -15.48 34.14
CA GLY A 147 -27.21 -14.38 33.49
C GLY A 147 -26.55 -13.03 33.72
N LYS A 148 -26.06 -12.76 34.94
CA LYS A 148 -25.29 -11.54 35.24
C LYS A 148 -23.96 -11.50 34.47
N ARG A 149 -23.23 -12.62 34.39
CA ARG A 149 -21.96 -12.71 33.65
C ARG A 149 -22.16 -12.42 32.16
N LEU A 150 -23.19 -13.02 31.55
CA LEU A 150 -23.53 -12.79 30.14
C LEU A 150 -23.97 -11.34 29.87
N ALA A 151 -24.75 -10.74 30.76
CA ALA A 151 -25.16 -9.34 30.62
C ALA A 151 -23.95 -8.39 30.64
N ALA A 152 -23.02 -8.59 31.59
CA ALA A 152 -21.79 -7.82 31.68
C ALA A 152 -20.91 -7.93 30.42
N LEU A 153 -20.78 -9.14 29.85
CA LEU A 153 -20.05 -9.34 28.60
C LEU A 153 -20.73 -8.68 27.40
N ASN A 154 -22.05 -8.83 27.28
CA ASN A 154 -22.81 -8.20 26.20
C ASN A 154 -22.72 -6.68 26.25
N ASP A 155 -22.78 -6.08 27.45
CA ASP A 155 -22.65 -4.63 27.60
C ASP A 155 -21.27 -4.13 27.13
N ILE A 156 -20.20 -4.85 27.50
CA ILE A 156 -18.84 -4.50 27.07
C ILE A 156 -18.66 -4.72 25.57
N SER A 157 -19.11 -5.85 25.03
CA SER A 157 -19.04 -6.13 23.59
C SER A 157 -19.84 -5.09 22.78
N ALA A 158 -20.98 -4.62 23.30
CA ALA A 158 -21.76 -3.55 22.67
C ALA A 158 -21.04 -2.20 22.69
N ILE A 159 -20.26 -1.88 23.73
CA ILE A 159 -19.41 -0.67 23.77
C ILE A 159 -18.28 -0.80 22.76
N LEU A 160 -17.60 -1.96 22.75
CA LEU A 160 -16.46 -2.25 21.89
C LEU A 160 -16.80 -2.17 20.39
N ASN A 161 -18.03 -2.55 20.02
CA ASN A 161 -18.47 -2.56 18.62
C ASN A 161 -19.12 -1.25 18.12
N ARG A 162 -19.29 -0.22 18.96
CA ARG A 162 -20.02 1.02 18.59
C ARG A 162 -19.19 2.07 17.87
N SER A 163 -17.86 2.08 18.04
CA SER A 163 -17.00 3.14 17.52
C SER A 163 -15.70 2.59 16.93
N LEU A 164 -15.28 3.21 15.82
CA LEU A 164 -13.99 2.94 15.15
C LEU A 164 -12.80 3.65 15.81
N GLU A 165 -13.07 4.53 16.78
CA GLU A 165 -12.03 5.26 17.51
C GLU A 165 -11.58 4.45 18.73
N LEU A 166 -10.43 3.78 18.57
CA LEU A 166 -9.84 2.87 19.56
C LEU A 166 -9.81 3.48 20.97
N GLN A 167 -9.37 4.73 21.12
CA GLN A 167 -9.15 5.34 22.43
C GLN A 167 -10.43 5.62 23.20
N ASN A 168 -11.47 6.12 22.52
CA ASN A 168 -12.78 6.36 23.14
C ASN A 168 -13.47 5.05 23.52
N THR A 169 -13.34 4.04 22.66
CA THR A 169 -13.88 2.70 22.89
C THR A 169 -13.19 2.00 24.07
N LEU A 170 -11.86 2.03 24.13
CA LEU A 170 -11.09 1.46 25.24
C LEU A 170 -11.37 2.18 26.57
N SER A 171 -11.52 3.51 26.54
CA SER A 171 -11.85 4.28 27.75
C SER A 171 -13.20 3.87 28.33
N ALA A 172 -14.23 3.81 27.48
CA ALA A 172 -15.57 3.40 27.90
C ALA A 172 -15.63 1.93 28.38
N ALA A 173 -14.93 1.01 27.69
CA ALA A 173 -14.87 -0.39 28.09
C ALA A 173 -14.13 -0.58 29.42
N THR A 174 -13.04 0.16 29.64
CA THR A 174 -12.24 0.12 30.87
C THR A 174 -13.04 0.66 32.06
N ASP A 175 -13.74 1.79 31.90
CA ASP A 175 -14.59 2.33 32.97
C ASP A 175 -15.78 1.41 33.26
N LYS A 176 -16.37 0.79 32.23
CA LYS A 176 -17.44 -0.20 32.45
C LYS A 176 -16.95 -1.45 33.17
N ALA A 177 -15.75 -1.94 32.84
CA ALA A 177 -15.12 -3.06 33.54
C ALA A 177 -14.86 -2.73 35.02
N ARG A 178 -14.40 -1.50 35.30
CA ARG A 178 -14.23 -0.96 36.65
C ARG A 178 -15.55 -0.98 37.43
N GLU A 179 -16.63 -0.50 36.82
CA GLU A 179 -17.97 -0.46 37.43
C GLU A 179 -18.50 -1.88 37.74
N ILE A 180 -18.38 -2.81 36.79
CA ILE A 180 -18.91 -4.18 36.90
C ILE A 180 -18.22 -4.96 38.04
N VAL A 181 -16.91 -4.81 38.19
CA VAL A 181 -16.12 -5.40 39.30
C VAL A 181 -16.22 -4.54 40.58
N GLY A 182 -16.85 -3.37 40.47
CA GLY A 182 -17.05 -2.39 41.54
C GLY A 182 -15.77 -1.71 42.02
N ALA A 183 -14.68 -1.77 41.26
CA ALA A 183 -13.36 -1.25 41.64
C ALA A 183 -13.34 0.29 41.68
N GLU A 184 -12.38 0.85 42.41
CA GLU A 184 -12.22 2.31 42.49
C GLU A 184 -11.40 2.83 41.30
N THR A 185 -10.45 2.02 40.86
CA THR A 185 -9.48 2.39 39.82
C THR A 185 -9.40 1.35 38.73
N ALA A 186 -9.07 1.77 37.52
CA ALA A 186 -8.77 0.89 36.39
C ALA A 186 -7.67 1.48 35.50
N LEU A 187 -6.80 0.63 35.01
CA LEU A 187 -5.66 0.96 34.17
C LEU A 187 -5.59 -0.06 33.03
N LEU A 188 -5.53 0.42 31.79
CA LEU A 188 -5.35 -0.42 30.61
C LEU A 188 -4.03 -0.08 29.95
N PHE A 189 -3.19 -1.11 29.78
CA PHE A 189 -1.91 -1.03 29.09
C PHE A 189 -1.97 -1.82 27.79
N LEU A 190 -1.39 -1.28 26.72
CA LEU A 190 -1.15 -2.01 25.48
C LEU A 190 0.33 -2.36 25.35
N LEU A 191 0.61 -3.55 24.83
CA LEU A 191 1.97 -4.02 24.60
C LEU A 191 2.46 -3.54 23.23
N ASP A 192 3.61 -2.86 23.21
CA ASP A 192 4.37 -2.62 21.99
C ASP A 192 5.36 -3.78 21.80
N GLU A 193 5.08 -4.63 20.81
CA GLU A 193 5.92 -5.81 20.52
C GLU A 193 7.35 -5.45 20.11
N GLY A 194 7.55 -4.27 19.48
CA GLY A 194 8.87 -3.85 18.99
C GLY A 194 9.80 -3.40 20.10
N THR A 195 9.26 -2.73 21.12
CA THR A 195 10.03 -2.23 22.27
C THR A 195 9.97 -3.14 23.49
N GLN A 196 9.04 -4.12 23.51
CA GLN A 196 8.73 -4.97 24.67
C GLN A 196 8.36 -4.13 25.91
N GLU A 197 7.60 -3.07 25.68
CA GLU A 197 7.10 -2.16 26.72
C GLU A 197 5.56 -2.13 26.70
N LEU A 198 4.97 -2.14 27.89
CA LEU A 198 3.57 -1.81 28.13
C LEU A 198 3.43 -0.28 28.21
N LYS A 199 2.57 0.28 27.37
CA LYS A 199 2.21 1.70 27.39
C LYS A 199 0.83 1.88 28.00
N LEU A 200 0.70 2.78 28.96
CA LEU A 200 -0.58 3.15 29.55
C LEU A 200 -1.43 3.89 28.52
N GLU A 201 -2.58 3.33 28.13
CA GLU A 201 -3.49 3.95 27.16
C GLU A 201 -4.74 4.52 27.80
N VAL A 202 -5.22 3.91 28.89
CA VAL A 202 -6.39 4.38 29.64
C VAL A 202 -6.12 4.25 31.13
N TYR A 203 -6.51 5.27 31.89
CA TYR A 203 -6.54 5.21 33.34
C TYR A 203 -7.79 5.91 33.89
N GLN A 204 -8.33 5.38 34.99
CA GLN A 204 -9.50 5.89 35.69
C GLN A 204 -9.30 5.76 37.20
N GLY A 205 -9.65 6.80 37.95
CA GLY A 205 -9.63 6.79 39.42
C GLY A 205 -8.24 6.89 40.07
N VAL A 206 -7.19 7.22 39.32
CA VAL A 206 -5.82 7.44 39.82
C VAL A 206 -5.36 8.88 39.59
N SER A 207 -4.34 9.33 40.32
CA SER A 207 -3.74 10.65 40.14
C SER A 207 -2.97 10.78 38.80
N GLU A 208 -2.88 12.00 38.25
CA GLU A 208 -2.07 12.27 37.05
C GLU A 208 -0.58 11.99 37.28
N GLU A 209 -0.08 12.28 38.49
CA GLU A 209 1.31 11.97 38.87
C GLU A 209 1.57 10.46 38.83
N PHE A 210 0.63 9.65 39.32
CA PHE A 210 0.72 8.20 39.21
C PHE A 210 0.68 7.72 37.76
N ALA A 211 -0.25 8.23 36.95
CA ALA A 211 -0.38 7.85 35.54
C ALA A 211 0.89 8.17 34.75
N ALA A 212 1.48 9.36 34.93
CA ALA A 212 2.77 9.72 34.34
C ALA A 212 3.90 8.82 34.86
N GLY A 213 3.87 8.48 36.15
CA GLY A 213 4.82 7.59 36.80
C GLY A 213 4.81 6.15 36.30
N VAL A 214 3.73 5.70 35.64
CA VAL A 214 3.60 4.37 35.04
C VAL A 214 3.29 4.41 33.53
N GLU A 215 3.56 5.53 32.86
CA GLU A 215 3.26 5.70 31.42
C GLU A 215 3.83 4.57 30.55
N ARG A 216 5.03 4.09 30.91
CA ARG A 216 5.69 2.94 30.30
C ARG A 216 6.27 1.98 31.34
N LEU A 217 6.04 0.69 31.13
CA LEU A 217 6.55 -0.41 31.95
C LEU A 217 7.19 -1.46 31.05
N LYS A 218 8.33 -2.04 31.43
CA LYS A 218 8.89 -3.16 30.67
C LYS A 218 8.11 -4.45 30.92
N VAL A 219 8.12 -5.37 29.97
CA VAL A 219 7.66 -6.76 30.24
C VAL A 219 8.47 -7.33 31.42
N GLY A 220 7.78 -7.99 32.36
CA GLY A 220 8.32 -8.44 33.65
C GLY A 220 8.38 -7.37 34.76
N GLU A 221 8.20 -6.07 34.46
CA GLU A 221 8.25 -4.99 35.45
C GLU A 221 6.92 -4.81 36.20
N GLY A 222 6.97 -4.85 37.53
CA GLY A 222 5.79 -4.67 38.37
C GLY A 222 4.73 -5.75 38.18
N PHE A 223 3.47 -5.45 38.53
CA PHE A 223 2.38 -6.42 38.39
C PHE A 223 1.92 -6.57 36.93
N ASN A 224 1.73 -5.46 36.22
CA ASN A 224 1.29 -5.45 34.81
C ASN A 224 2.34 -6.11 33.89
N GLY A 225 3.62 -5.75 34.02
CA GLY A 225 4.68 -6.35 33.20
C GLY A 225 4.78 -7.86 33.39
N ARG A 226 4.56 -8.37 34.61
CA ARG A 226 4.57 -9.82 34.85
C ARG A 226 3.37 -10.53 34.25
N VAL A 227 2.17 -9.95 34.30
CA VAL A 227 1.00 -10.52 33.62
C VAL A 227 1.18 -10.51 32.10
N ALA A 228 1.83 -9.48 31.55
CA ALA A 228 2.21 -9.48 30.13
C ALA A 228 3.23 -10.58 29.79
N GLU A 229 4.18 -10.86 30.68
CA GLU A 229 5.19 -11.92 30.50
C GLU A 229 4.59 -13.33 30.61
N THR A 230 3.80 -13.60 31.66
CA THR A 230 3.28 -14.94 31.93
C THR A 230 1.99 -15.24 31.17
N GLY A 231 1.21 -14.21 30.83
CA GLY A 231 -0.15 -14.34 30.33
C GLY A 231 -1.12 -14.92 31.36
N GLU A 232 -0.79 -14.91 32.65
CA GLU A 232 -1.66 -15.43 33.72
C GLU A 232 -2.24 -14.29 34.56
N THR A 233 -3.51 -14.40 34.90
CA THR A 233 -4.19 -13.44 35.78
C THR A 233 -3.51 -13.39 37.15
N LEU A 234 -3.23 -12.17 37.64
CA LEU A 234 -2.59 -11.94 38.91
C LEU A 234 -3.53 -11.22 39.87
N LEU A 235 -3.84 -11.89 40.99
CA LEU A 235 -4.53 -11.30 42.13
C LEU A 235 -3.51 -10.93 43.20
N VAL A 236 -3.53 -9.67 43.64
CA VAL A 236 -2.71 -9.15 44.74
C VAL A 236 -3.64 -8.67 45.84
N GLU A 237 -3.74 -9.45 46.92
CA GLU A 237 -4.65 -9.14 48.04
C GLU A 237 -4.17 -7.94 48.88
N ASP A 238 -2.85 -7.76 49.00
CA ASP A 238 -2.25 -6.61 49.68
C ASP A 238 -0.89 -6.30 49.04
N SER A 239 -0.78 -5.10 48.47
CA SER A 239 0.41 -4.60 47.79
C SER A 239 1.20 -3.61 48.64
N SER A 240 0.74 -3.25 49.85
CA SER A 240 1.33 -2.20 50.70
C SER A 240 2.82 -2.42 51.04
N HIS A 241 3.25 -3.69 51.09
CA HIS A 241 4.62 -4.10 51.40
C HIS A 241 5.22 -5.01 50.33
N ASP A 242 4.63 -5.05 49.13
CA ASP A 242 5.08 -5.98 48.09
C ASP A 242 6.40 -5.52 47.46
N PRO A 243 7.45 -6.38 47.45
CA PRO A 243 8.75 -6.01 46.90
C PRO A 243 8.71 -5.72 45.39
N ARG A 244 7.64 -6.10 44.69
CA ARG A 244 7.44 -5.82 43.25
C ARG A 244 7.04 -4.37 42.98
N LEU A 245 6.65 -3.60 43.98
CA LEU A 245 6.40 -2.16 43.87
C LEU A 245 7.72 -1.37 43.86
N ALA A 246 8.43 -1.39 42.74
CA ALA A 246 9.74 -0.75 42.63
C ALA A 246 9.68 0.79 42.66
N ARG A 247 8.70 1.39 41.98
CA ARG A 247 8.58 2.85 41.82
C ARG A 247 7.92 3.51 43.03
N GLU A 248 8.52 4.58 43.54
CA GLU A 248 8.02 5.30 44.74
C GLU A 248 6.65 5.95 44.49
N VAL A 249 6.42 6.45 43.27
CA VAL A 249 5.13 7.01 42.84
C VAL A 249 3.98 5.99 42.96
N VAL A 250 4.25 4.71 42.71
CA VAL A 250 3.26 3.63 42.81
C VAL A 250 2.92 3.31 44.27
N ARG A 251 3.89 3.46 45.19
CA ARG A 251 3.66 3.29 46.63
C ARG A 251 2.86 4.44 47.23
N ARG A 252 3.05 5.67 46.75
CA ARG A 252 2.36 6.86 47.26
C ARG A 252 0.87 6.89 46.91
N GLU A 253 0.47 6.30 45.79
CA GLU A 253 -0.95 6.20 45.40
C GLU A 253 -1.78 5.38 46.39
N GLY A 254 -1.15 4.42 47.11
CA GLY A 254 -1.80 3.70 48.20
C GLY A 254 -2.83 2.66 47.75
N LEU A 255 -2.73 2.17 46.51
CA LEU A 255 -3.50 1.01 46.05
C LEU A 255 -3.12 -0.22 46.89
N GLN A 256 -4.10 -0.87 47.53
CA GLN A 256 -3.86 -2.02 48.42
C GLN A 256 -4.14 -3.33 47.71
N CYS A 257 -5.34 -3.49 47.12
CA CYS A 257 -5.75 -4.71 46.44
C CYS A 257 -5.84 -4.46 44.93
N GLN A 258 -5.24 -5.36 44.13
CA GLN A 258 -5.17 -5.23 42.68
C GLN A 258 -5.49 -6.56 42.00
N LEU A 259 -6.26 -6.52 40.93
CA LEU A 259 -6.51 -7.65 40.04
C LEU A 259 -6.10 -7.25 38.63
N ILE A 260 -5.15 -8.00 38.08
CA ILE A 260 -4.56 -7.73 36.77
C ILE A 260 -4.83 -8.92 35.87
N VAL A 261 -5.50 -8.68 34.75
CA VAL A 261 -5.80 -9.69 33.74
C VAL A 261 -5.07 -9.38 32.44
N PRO A 262 -4.64 -10.40 31.69
CA PRO A 262 -4.09 -10.20 30.37
C PRO A 262 -5.21 -9.86 29.37
N LEU A 263 -4.93 -8.96 28.45
CA LEU A 263 -5.73 -8.78 27.24
C LEU A 263 -5.21 -9.78 26.21
N LYS A 264 -5.99 -10.84 25.94
CA LYS A 264 -5.55 -11.91 25.04
C LYS A 264 -6.30 -11.90 23.73
N SER A 265 -5.56 -12.19 22.65
CA SER A 265 -6.12 -12.54 21.36
C SER A 265 -5.28 -13.67 20.75
N GLU A 266 -5.93 -14.68 20.17
CA GLU A 266 -5.30 -15.91 19.62
C GLU A 266 -4.21 -16.55 20.51
N GLY A 267 -4.36 -16.47 21.83
CA GLY A 267 -3.41 -17.02 22.80
C GLY A 267 -2.17 -16.15 23.07
N ARG A 268 -2.05 -14.98 22.42
CA ARG A 268 -1.03 -13.96 22.67
C ARG A 268 -1.56 -12.85 23.57
N VAL A 269 -0.67 -12.20 24.32
CA VAL A 269 -1.02 -11.06 25.17
C VAL A 269 -0.76 -9.76 24.41
N VAL A 270 -1.82 -9.00 24.16
CA VAL A 270 -1.75 -7.69 23.48
C VAL A 270 -1.68 -6.51 24.46
N GLY A 271 -1.85 -6.79 25.76
CA GLY A 271 -1.85 -5.78 26.81
C GLY A 271 -2.33 -6.33 28.16
N THR A 272 -2.57 -5.45 29.13
CA THR A 272 -3.11 -5.83 30.45
C THR A 272 -4.19 -4.85 30.90
N LEU A 273 -5.18 -5.36 31.64
CA LEU A 273 -6.18 -4.58 32.34
C LEU A 273 -6.04 -4.81 33.84
N CYS A 274 -5.80 -3.74 34.58
CA CYS A 274 -5.66 -3.74 36.02
C CYS A 274 -6.83 -2.98 36.65
N VAL A 275 -7.48 -3.58 37.64
CA VAL A 275 -8.44 -2.90 38.51
C VAL A 275 -7.95 -2.95 39.94
N ALA A 276 -8.11 -1.86 40.69
CA ALA A 276 -7.58 -1.78 42.05
C ALA A 276 -8.46 -0.96 43.00
N ARG A 277 -8.20 -1.12 44.30
CA ARG A 277 -8.87 -0.43 45.42
C ARG A 277 -7.86 0.04 46.46
N HIS A 278 -8.22 1.09 47.20
CA HIS A 278 -7.40 1.62 48.31
C HIS A 278 -7.67 0.92 49.66
N ASN A 279 -8.62 -0.02 49.72
CA ASN A 279 -8.99 -0.74 50.93
C ASN A 279 -8.70 -2.26 50.84
N GLN A 280 -8.55 -2.90 52.00
CA GLN A 280 -8.44 -4.35 52.13
C GLN A 280 -9.79 -5.01 51.89
N ARG A 281 -10.07 -5.36 50.63
CA ARG A 281 -11.14 -6.27 50.22
C ARG A 281 -10.55 -7.36 49.32
N ARG A 282 -10.97 -8.61 49.53
CA ARG A 282 -10.66 -9.70 48.60
C ARG A 282 -11.61 -9.69 47.39
N PHE A 283 -11.05 -9.75 46.19
CA PHE A 283 -11.82 -10.04 44.98
C PHE A 283 -12.32 -11.49 45.04
N LEU A 284 -13.59 -11.70 44.71
CA LEU A 284 -14.21 -13.02 44.66
C LEU A 284 -13.78 -13.76 43.38
N ALA A 285 -13.82 -15.10 43.39
CA ALA A 285 -13.49 -15.91 42.21
C ALA A 285 -14.34 -15.51 40.98
N ASP A 286 -15.63 -15.22 41.20
CA ASP A 286 -16.54 -14.74 40.15
C ASP A 286 -16.10 -13.40 39.53
N GLU A 287 -15.49 -12.51 40.33
CA GLU A 287 -14.99 -11.21 39.86
C GLU A 287 -13.71 -11.37 39.04
N VAL A 288 -12.86 -12.32 39.44
CA VAL A 288 -11.64 -12.71 38.70
C VAL A 288 -12.00 -13.31 37.33
N ASP A 289 -12.93 -14.25 37.31
CA ASP A 289 -13.42 -14.87 36.08
C ASP A 289 -14.03 -13.83 35.14
N LEU A 290 -14.88 -12.95 35.69
CA LEU A 290 -15.58 -11.93 34.91
C LEU A 290 -14.59 -10.92 34.28
N LEU A 291 -13.64 -10.41 35.07
CA LEU A 291 -12.64 -9.49 34.52
C LEU A 291 -11.73 -10.18 33.49
N THR A 292 -11.40 -11.45 33.69
CA THR A 292 -10.59 -12.21 32.71
C THR A 292 -11.34 -12.35 31.38
N LEU A 293 -12.65 -12.65 31.41
CA LEU A 293 -13.49 -12.70 30.21
C LEU A 293 -13.54 -11.34 29.50
N ILE A 294 -13.68 -10.26 30.27
CA ILE A 294 -13.65 -8.89 29.76
C ILE A 294 -12.29 -8.56 29.11
N GLY A 295 -11.20 -8.94 29.76
CA GLY A 295 -9.85 -8.74 29.24
C GLY A 295 -9.63 -9.45 27.90
N ASN A 296 -10.11 -10.69 27.77
CA ASN A 296 -10.08 -11.42 26.50
C ASN A 296 -10.89 -10.72 25.41
N GLU A 297 -12.12 -10.27 25.70
CA GLU A 297 -12.96 -9.57 24.72
C GLU A 297 -12.33 -8.25 24.23
N ILE A 298 -11.77 -7.48 25.16
CA ILE A 298 -11.03 -6.24 24.84
C ILE A 298 -9.81 -6.58 23.98
N GLY A 299 -9.04 -7.63 24.33
CA GLY A 299 -7.89 -8.10 23.57
C GLY A 299 -8.22 -8.44 22.11
N ILE A 300 -9.26 -9.26 21.89
CA ILE A 300 -9.75 -9.64 20.55
C ILE A 300 -10.14 -8.40 19.74
N THR A 301 -10.85 -7.47 20.37
CA THR A 301 -11.36 -6.28 19.66
C THR A 301 -10.22 -5.34 19.24
N ILE A 302 -9.18 -5.19 20.07
CA ILE A 302 -7.98 -4.39 19.73
C ILE A 302 -7.31 -4.92 18.46
N GLU A 303 -7.06 -6.21 18.39
CA GLU A 303 -6.40 -6.83 17.23
C GLU A 303 -7.25 -6.71 15.96
N ASN A 304 -8.56 -6.98 16.08
CA ASN A 304 -9.51 -6.82 14.97
C ASN A 304 -9.51 -5.37 14.44
N MET A 305 -9.60 -4.37 15.32
CA MET A 305 -9.58 -2.96 14.91
C MET A 305 -8.27 -2.58 14.20
N HIS A 306 -7.12 -3.05 14.71
CA HIS A 306 -5.82 -2.80 14.09
C HIS A 306 -5.72 -3.42 12.69
N PHE A 307 -6.19 -4.67 12.53
CA PHE A 307 -6.23 -5.36 11.25
C PHE A 307 -7.08 -4.60 10.21
N TYR A 308 -8.32 -4.22 10.59
CA TYR A 308 -9.21 -3.47 9.70
C TYR A 308 -8.64 -2.11 9.30
N GLN A 309 -8.00 -1.39 10.23
CA GLN A 309 -7.34 -0.11 9.92
C GLN A 309 -6.20 -0.29 8.92
N THR A 310 -5.33 -1.28 9.14
CA THR A 310 -4.20 -1.57 8.26
C THR A 310 -4.66 -1.96 6.86
N GLN A 311 -5.64 -2.86 6.75
CA GLN A 311 -6.20 -3.28 5.47
C GLN A 311 -6.84 -2.11 4.71
N ARG A 312 -7.55 -1.22 5.40
CA ARG A 312 -8.14 -0.02 4.80
C ARG A 312 -7.06 0.93 4.28
N LEU A 313 -6.02 1.19 5.06
CA LEU A 313 -4.90 2.04 4.65
C LEU A 313 -4.16 1.46 3.44
N MET A 314 -3.90 0.15 3.42
CA MET A 314 -3.29 -0.53 2.27
C MET A 314 -4.15 -0.43 1.02
N THR A 315 -5.46 -0.66 1.14
CA THR A 315 -6.39 -0.55 0.01
C THR A 315 -6.45 0.89 -0.51
N GLU A 316 -6.50 1.87 0.37
CA GLU A 316 -6.51 3.28 -0.01
C GLU A 316 -5.18 3.71 -0.65
N TRP A 317 -4.06 3.23 -0.10
CA TRP A 317 -2.73 3.48 -0.66
C TRP A 317 -2.60 2.86 -2.05
N LEU A 318 -3.04 1.61 -2.24
CA LEU A 318 -3.03 0.94 -3.54
C LEU A 318 -3.87 1.71 -4.55
N ARG A 319 -5.10 2.10 -4.18
CA ARG A 319 -5.97 2.92 -5.04
C ARG A 319 -5.31 4.25 -5.42
N LYS A 320 -4.73 4.97 -4.45
CA LYS A 320 -4.03 6.25 -4.71
C LYS A 320 -2.79 6.07 -5.57
N SER A 321 -2.05 4.97 -5.39
CA SER A 321 -0.88 4.64 -6.20
C SER A 321 -1.30 4.30 -7.64
N GLU A 322 -2.34 3.48 -7.82
CA GLU A 322 -2.88 3.15 -9.15
C GLU A 322 -3.40 4.40 -9.87
N GLU A 323 -4.15 5.26 -9.18
CA GLU A 323 -4.64 6.53 -9.74
C GLU A 323 -3.50 7.46 -10.12
N SER A 324 -2.45 7.55 -9.28
CA SER A 324 -1.25 8.33 -9.58
C SER A 324 -0.53 7.79 -10.81
N TYR A 325 -0.32 6.48 -10.88
CA TYR A 325 0.30 5.81 -12.04
C TYR A 325 -0.52 6.07 -13.32
N ARG A 326 -1.84 5.84 -13.27
CA ARG A 326 -2.74 6.06 -14.41
C ARG A 326 -2.68 7.51 -14.89
N ARG A 327 -2.66 8.49 -13.98
CA ARG A 327 -2.52 9.91 -14.34
C ARG A 327 -1.17 10.25 -14.98
N LEU A 328 -0.07 9.71 -14.46
CA LEU A 328 1.26 9.94 -15.03
C LEU A 328 1.37 9.31 -16.43
N PHE A 329 0.86 8.08 -16.58
CA PHE A 329 0.83 7.37 -17.85
C PHE A 329 -0.01 8.11 -18.89
N GLU A 330 -1.25 8.48 -18.57
CA GLU A 330 -2.19 9.11 -19.51
C GLU A 330 -1.81 10.55 -19.89
N ASN A 331 -1.19 11.32 -18.99
CA ASN A 331 -0.81 12.71 -19.24
C ASN A 331 0.64 12.89 -19.70
N ALA A 332 1.38 11.80 -19.91
CA ALA A 332 2.69 11.88 -20.52
C ALA A 332 2.59 12.48 -21.93
N HIS A 333 3.56 13.31 -22.29
CA HIS A 333 3.61 13.94 -23.63
C HIS A 333 4.14 12.99 -24.69
N ASP A 334 5.08 12.12 -24.32
CA ASP A 334 5.60 11.07 -25.18
C ASP A 334 4.57 9.93 -25.27
N ALA A 335 4.48 9.32 -26.45
CA ALA A 335 3.62 8.17 -26.68
C ALA A 335 4.20 6.96 -25.95
N ILE A 336 3.40 6.33 -25.08
CA ILE A 336 3.82 5.16 -24.31
C ILE A 336 2.86 4.02 -24.64
N TRP A 337 3.44 2.86 -24.98
CA TRP A 337 2.66 1.63 -25.10
C TRP A 337 3.43 0.42 -24.60
N VAL A 338 2.67 -0.61 -24.24
CA VAL A 338 3.17 -1.93 -23.87
C VAL A 338 2.56 -2.96 -24.80
N HIS A 339 3.36 -3.88 -25.31
CA HIS A 339 2.88 -5.01 -26.11
C HIS A 339 3.56 -6.31 -25.68
N ASP A 340 2.88 -7.43 -25.89
CA ASP A 340 3.45 -8.78 -25.66
C ASP A 340 4.59 -9.11 -26.66
N LEU A 341 5.19 -10.28 -26.52
CA LEU A 341 6.29 -10.73 -27.38
C LEU A 341 5.86 -10.93 -28.84
N GLU A 342 4.57 -11.19 -29.09
CA GLU A 342 3.96 -11.32 -30.41
C GLU A 342 3.59 -9.97 -31.05
N GLY A 343 3.68 -8.87 -30.30
CA GLY A 343 3.40 -7.51 -30.75
C GLY A 343 1.96 -7.04 -30.54
N ASN A 344 1.12 -7.78 -29.81
CA ASN A 344 -0.24 -7.34 -29.48
C ASN A 344 -0.20 -6.30 -28.36
N ILE A 345 -0.83 -5.17 -28.62
CA ILE A 345 -0.76 -4.01 -27.73
C ILE A 345 -1.69 -4.24 -26.53
N GLN A 346 -1.13 -4.17 -25.32
CA GLN A 346 -1.85 -4.39 -24.07
C GLN A 346 -2.26 -3.06 -23.42
N MET A 347 -1.41 -2.04 -23.51
CA MET A 347 -1.64 -0.73 -22.92
C MET A 347 -1.11 0.37 -23.83
N VAL A 348 -1.83 1.49 -23.92
CA VAL A 348 -1.39 2.71 -24.59
C VAL A 348 -1.87 3.92 -23.81
N ASN A 349 -1.11 5.02 -23.86
CA ASN A 349 -1.55 6.29 -23.29
C ASN A 349 -2.21 7.22 -24.32
N LYS A 350 -2.80 8.31 -23.84
CA LYS A 350 -3.43 9.32 -24.71
C LYS A 350 -2.48 9.98 -25.73
N ALA A 351 -1.18 10.08 -25.43
CA ALA A 351 -0.20 10.61 -26.39
C ALA A 351 0.01 9.66 -27.58
N ALA A 352 -0.03 8.34 -27.37
CA ALA A 352 0.01 7.37 -28.45
C ALA A 352 -1.21 7.52 -29.38
N GLU A 353 -2.43 7.69 -28.84
CA GLU A 353 -3.62 7.98 -29.64
C GLU A 353 -3.42 9.21 -30.53
N LYS A 354 -2.89 10.31 -29.99
CA LYS A 354 -2.62 11.53 -30.76
C LYS A 354 -1.55 11.31 -31.85
N LEU A 355 -0.54 10.50 -31.56
CA LEU A 355 0.56 10.21 -32.48
C LEU A 355 0.09 9.44 -33.71
N VAL A 356 -0.65 8.34 -33.52
CA VAL A 356 -1.04 7.46 -34.63
C VAL A 356 -2.44 7.73 -35.19
N GLY A 357 -3.28 8.46 -34.45
CA GLY A 357 -4.64 8.83 -34.87
C GLY A 357 -5.72 7.77 -34.64
N TYR A 358 -5.38 6.65 -33.99
CA TYR A 358 -6.32 5.62 -33.55
C TYR A 358 -6.67 5.82 -32.08
N SER A 359 -7.92 5.57 -31.71
CA SER A 359 -8.33 5.62 -30.30
C SER A 359 -7.60 4.57 -29.46
N VAL A 360 -7.46 4.84 -28.16
CA VAL A 360 -6.89 3.87 -27.18
C VAL A 360 -7.52 2.47 -27.31
N GLU A 361 -8.85 2.40 -27.49
CA GLU A 361 -9.59 1.13 -27.61
C GLU A 361 -9.29 0.37 -28.90
N GLU A 362 -9.08 1.08 -30.02
CA GLU A 362 -8.65 0.47 -31.28
C GLU A 362 -7.21 -0.03 -31.16
N LEU A 363 -6.34 0.74 -30.50
CA LEU A 363 -4.93 0.41 -30.34
C LEU A 363 -4.73 -0.84 -29.46
N CYS A 364 -5.43 -0.96 -28.33
CA CYS A 364 -5.34 -2.15 -27.48
C CYS A 364 -5.89 -3.44 -28.13
N LYS A 365 -6.49 -3.36 -29.31
CA LYS A 365 -6.93 -4.52 -30.10
C LYS A 365 -6.04 -4.77 -31.32
N ALA A 366 -5.05 -3.90 -31.56
CA ALA A 366 -4.18 -3.95 -32.70
C ALA A 366 -2.84 -4.62 -32.36
N ASN A 367 -2.10 -4.97 -33.41
CA ASN A 367 -0.74 -5.47 -33.32
C ASN A 367 0.21 -4.43 -33.90
N VAL A 368 1.36 -4.19 -33.26
CA VAL A 368 2.32 -3.15 -33.66
C VAL A 368 2.72 -3.20 -35.13
N LYS A 369 2.73 -4.38 -35.76
CA LYS A 369 3.08 -4.56 -37.18
C LYS A 369 2.16 -3.82 -38.15
N SER A 370 0.92 -3.48 -37.77
CA SER A 370 0.00 -2.74 -38.65
C SER A 370 0.39 -1.27 -38.82
N PHE A 371 1.26 -0.74 -37.96
CA PHE A 371 1.70 0.65 -37.96
C PHE A 371 3.12 0.81 -38.51
N LEU A 372 3.71 -0.26 -39.05
CA LEU A 372 5.12 -0.29 -39.47
C LEU A 372 5.23 -0.71 -40.93
N SER A 373 6.16 -0.09 -41.65
CA SER A 373 6.65 -0.62 -42.92
C SER A 373 7.45 -1.91 -42.70
N GLU A 374 7.71 -2.66 -43.76
CA GLU A 374 8.49 -3.91 -43.68
C GLU A 374 9.92 -3.65 -43.15
N GLU A 375 10.53 -2.54 -43.53
CA GLU A 375 11.83 -2.09 -43.02
C GLU A 375 11.78 -1.78 -41.53
N SER A 376 10.81 -0.95 -41.08
CA SER A 376 10.65 -0.62 -39.66
C SER A 376 10.30 -1.83 -38.80
N LEU A 377 9.55 -2.80 -39.34
CA LEU A 377 9.22 -4.04 -38.63
C LEU A 377 10.45 -4.92 -38.43
N ASN A 378 11.35 -4.98 -39.41
CA ASN A 378 12.61 -5.71 -39.29
C ASN A 378 13.52 -5.10 -38.21
N LEU A 379 13.61 -3.76 -38.16
CA LEU A 379 14.31 -3.04 -37.11
C LEU A 379 13.73 -3.37 -35.72
N ALA A 380 12.41 -3.27 -35.55
CA ALA A 380 11.74 -3.58 -34.28
C ALA A 380 12.01 -5.02 -33.81
N ARG A 381 12.00 -5.99 -34.73
CA ARG A 381 12.34 -7.39 -34.43
C ARG A 381 13.80 -7.58 -34.03
N GLU A 382 14.72 -6.86 -34.66
CA GLU A 382 16.14 -6.88 -34.31
C GLU A 382 16.36 -6.33 -32.90
N VAL A 383 15.76 -5.18 -32.58
CA VAL A 383 15.82 -4.57 -31.25
C VAL A 383 15.24 -5.51 -30.20
N GLY A 384 14.03 -6.04 -30.41
CA GLY A 384 13.40 -6.97 -29.47
C GLY A 384 14.27 -8.22 -29.21
N ARG A 385 14.88 -8.79 -30.26
CA ARG A 385 15.79 -9.93 -30.13
C ARG A 385 17.04 -9.58 -29.31
N LYS A 386 17.65 -8.42 -29.55
CA LYS A 386 18.82 -7.96 -28.78
C LYS A 386 18.48 -7.79 -27.30
N LEU A 387 17.33 -7.19 -26.99
CA LEU A 387 16.88 -6.97 -25.62
C LEU A 387 16.61 -8.28 -24.88
N ILE A 388 15.91 -9.25 -25.50
CA ILE A 388 15.69 -10.59 -24.92
C ILE A 388 17.03 -11.30 -24.65
N GLN A 389 18.03 -11.10 -25.51
CA GLN A 389 19.36 -11.69 -25.37
C GLN A 389 20.30 -10.89 -24.44
N CYS A 390 19.79 -9.86 -23.74
CA CYS A 390 20.59 -8.94 -22.92
C CYS A 390 21.78 -8.30 -23.67
N ARG A 391 21.63 -8.09 -24.97
CA ARG A 391 22.64 -7.39 -25.79
C ARG A 391 22.39 -5.88 -25.77
N PRO A 392 23.45 -5.06 -25.79
CA PRO A 392 23.30 -3.62 -25.84
C PRO A 392 22.59 -3.19 -27.14
N VAL A 393 21.71 -2.21 -27.01
CA VAL A 393 21.03 -1.54 -28.11
C VAL A 393 21.33 -0.05 -27.97
N ASP A 394 21.76 0.58 -29.05
CA ASP A 394 21.93 2.03 -29.08
C ASP A 394 20.55 2.69 -29.08
N GLN A 395 20.23 3.39 -27.99
CA GLN A 395 18.95 4.06 -27.78
C GLN A 395 19.17 5.52 -27.37
N PRO A 396 18.24 6.44 -27.68
CA PRO A 396 17.05 6.24 -28.49
C PRO A 396 17.38 6.06 -29.98
N TYR A 397 16.59 5.27 -30.70
CA TYR A 397 16.76 5.04 -32.14
C TYR A 397 15.59 5.60 -32.94
N GLU A 398 15.83 5.95 -34.20
CA GLU A 398 14.79 6.49 -35.09
C GLU A 398 13.97 5.36 -35.70
N GLN A 399 12.64 5.49 -35.66
CA GLN A 399 11.72 4.55 -36.29
C GLN A 399 10.55 5.29 -36.94
N ARG A 400 10.17 4.82 -38.13
CA ARG A 400 9.02 5.35 -38.87
C ARG A 400 7.77 4.54 -38.57
N LEU A 401 6.69 5.26 -38.27
CA LEU A 401 5.35 4.73 -38.02
C LEU A 401 4.39 5.26 -39.07
N ILE A 402 3.38 4.46 -39.42
CA ILE A 402 2.32 4.83 -40.35
C ILE A 402 1.08 5.21 -39.53
N ARG A 403 0.61 6.45 -39.68
CA ARG A 403 -0.60 6.96 -39.01
C ARG A 403 -1.87 6.48 -39.71
N LYS A 404 -3.02 6.64 -39.05
CA LYS A 404 -4.36 6.28 -39.56
C LYS A 404 -4.70 6.95 -40.89
N ASP A 405 -4.22 8.17 -41.10
CA ASP A 405 -4.42 8.94 -42.33
C ASP A 405 -3.45 8.55 -43.47
N GLY A 406 -2.56 7.57 -43.23
CA GLY A 406 -1.54 7.11 -44.17
C GLY A 406 -0.26 7.94 -44.18
N THR A 407 -0.16 9.01 -43.39
CA THR A 407 1.08 9.79 -43.27
C THR A 407 2.12 9.07 -42.41
N GLU A 408 3.40 9.37 -42.64
CA GLU A 408 4.50 8.83 -41.84
C GLU A 408 4.82 9.74 -40.64
N ALA A 409 5.00 9.13 -39.47
CA ALA A 409 5.56 9.74 -38.28
C ALA A 409 7.01 9.30 -38.11
N ILE A 410 7.92 10.23 -37.86
CA ILE A 410 9.30 9.92 -37.47
C ILE A 410 9.39 10.03 -35.96
N CYS A 411 9.72 8.92 -35.29
CA CYS A 411 9.76 8.85 -33.84
C CYS A 411 11.15 8.46 -33.34
N MET A 412 11.60 9.13 -32.28
CA MET A 412 12.72 8.68 -31.47
C MET A 412 12.18 7.73 -30.41
N LEU A 413 12.56 6.45 -30.50
CA LEU A 413 12.01 5.36 -29.73
C LEU A 413 13.01 4.83 -28.69
N THR A 414 12.52 4.60 -27.48
CA THR A 414 13.19 3.82 -26.44
C THR A 414 12.34 2.59 -26.14
N THR A 415 12.96 1.41 -26.15
CA THR A 415 12.30 0.13 -25.91
C THR A 415 12.98 -0.59 -24.75
N SER A 416 12.18 -0.94 -23.75
CA SER A 416 12.61 -1.67 -22.55
C SER A 416 11.88 -3.00 -22.46
N LEU A 417 12.59 -4.05 -22.02
CA LEU A 417 12.00 -5.36 -21.76
C LEU A 417 11.38 -5.37 -20.36
N ILE A 418 10.13 -5.77 -20.26
CA ILE A 418 9.45 -6.08 -19.00
C ILE A 418 9.62 -7.58 -18.74
N THR A 419 10.12 -7.91 -17.56
CA THR A 419 10.32 -9.30 -17.12
C THR A 419 9.52 -9.58 -15.86
N SER A 420 8.90 -10.75 -15.79
CA SER A 420 8.22 -11.27 -14.59
C SER A 420 8.84 -12.60 -14.21
N ASP A 421 9.24 -12.75 -12.94
CA ASP A 421 9.97 -13.93 -12.43
C ASP A 421 11.23 -14.31 -13.24
N GLY A 422 11.87 -13.34 -13.90
CA GLY A 422 13.07 -13.53 -14.72
C GLY A 422 12.81 -13.94 -16.17
N GLU A 423 11.54 -14.16 -16.55
CA GLU A 423 11.14 -14.46 -17.92
C GLU A 423 10.68 -13.19 -18.65
N ALA A 424 10.94 -13.12 -19.95
CA ALA A 424 10.51 -12.02 -20.81
C ALA A 424 8.98 -12.06 -20.97
N GLU A 425 8.29 -10.97 -20.61
CA GLU A 425 6.83 -10.89 -20.65
C GLU A 425 6.33 -9.94 -21.74
N ALA A 426 6.90 -8.73 -21.80
CA ALA A 426 6.41 -7.67 -22.69
C ALA A 426 7.51 -6.67 -23.02
N PHE A 427 7.23 -5.79 -23.99
CA PHE A 427 8.06 -4.63 -24.30
C PHE A 427 7.31 -3.34 -23.98
N GLN A 428 7.95 -2.46 -23.22
CA GLN A 428 7.51 -1.08 -23.05
C GLN A 428 8.24 -0.19 -24.04
N ASN A 429 7.49 0.66 -24.71
CA ASN A 429 7.99 1.58 -25.71
C ASN A 429 7.60 3.01 -25.32
N ILE A 430 8.57 3.92 -25.44
CA ILE A 430 8.38 5.36 -25.26
C ILE A 430 8.86 6.05 -26.54
N ALA A 431 7.94 6.68 -27.25
CA ALA A 431 8.21 7.37 -28.51
C ALA A 431 7.96 8.86 -28.41
N ARG A 432 8.93 9.63 -28.90
CA ARG A 432 8.77 11.06 -29.13
C ARG A 432 8.62 11.34 -30.62
N ASP A 433 7.54 12.01 -31.01
CA ASP A 433 7.35 12.48 -32.38
C ASP A 433 8.34 13.62 -32.69
N VAL A 434 9.24 13.37 -33.63
CA VAL A 434 10.23 14.35 -34.11
C VAL A 434 9.99 14.73 -35.57
N THR A 435 8.82 14.39 -36.14
CA THR A 435 8.50 14.63 -37.56
C THR A 435 8.68 16.10 -37.94
N MET A 436 8.08 17.02 -37.16
CA MET A 436 8.18 18.46 -37.43
C MET A 436 9.61 18.98 -37.27
N GLN A 437 10.34 18.49 -36.27
CA GLN A 437 11.73 18.88 -36.04
C GLN A 437 12.61 18.43 -37.20
N ARG A 438 12.46 17.18 -37.65
CA ARG A 438 13.20 16.63 -38.80
C ARG A 438 12.91 17.40 -40.08
N HIS A 439 11.64 17.69 -40.37
CA HIS A 439 11.29 18.50 -41.54
C HIS A 439 11.83 19.92 -41.45
N MET A 440 11.83 20.55 -40.28
CA MET A 440 12.42 21.87 -40.09
C MET A 440 13.94 21.84 -40.31
N GLU A 441 14.64 20.84 -39.78
CA GLU A 441 16.08 20.63 -39.99
C GLU A 441 16.42 20.43 -41.48
N GLU A 442 15.61 19.65 -42.20
CA GLU A 442 15.77 19.41 -43.64
C GLU A 442 15.48 20.67 -44.46
N ASN A 443 14.37 21.36 -44.17
CA ASN A 443 14.00 22.61 -44.83
C ASN A 443 15.06 23.69 -44.60
N MET A 444 15.58 23.81 -43.38
CA MET A 444 16.66 24.75 -43.07
C MET A 444 17.90 24.47 -43.92
N LYS A 445 18.33 23.21 -44.02
CA LYS A 445 19.46 22.82 -44.88
C LYS A 445 19.19 23.18 -46.35
N PHE A 446 17.99 22.89 -46.84
CA PHE A 446 17.58 23.25 -48.20
C PHE A 446 17.63 24.77 -48.44
N TYR A 447 17.06 25.59 -47.54
CA TYR A 447 17.08 27.05 -47.69
C TYR A 447 18.50 27.63 -47.61
N LEU A 448 19.34 27.12 -46.72
CA LEU A 448 20.76 27.51 -46.65
C LEU A 448 21.48 27.23 -47.98
N GLN A 449 21.21 26.07 -48.57
CA GLN A 449 21.75 25.70 -49.88
C GLN A 449 21.30 26.69 -50.98
N GLN A 450 20.00 27.01 -51.05
CA GLN A 450 19.44 27.93 -52.03
C GLN A 450 19.99 29.36 -51.90
N VAL A 451 20.04 29.89 -50.67
CA VAL A 451 20.57 31.23 -50.40
C VAL A 451 22.05 31.30 -50.77
N THR A 452 22.83 30.27 -50.46
CA THR A 452 24.26 30.21 -50.80
C THR A 452 24.47 30.24 -52.31
N MET A 453 23.67 29.48 -53.07
CA MET A 453 23.73 29.49 -54.54
C MET A 453 23.34 30.84 -55.14
N ALA A 454 22.24 31.43 -54.68
CA ALA A 454 21.76 32.74 -55.14
C ALA A 454 22.79 33.85 -54.88
N GLN A 455 23.48 33.81 -53.73
CA GLN A 455 24.54 34.77 -53.40
C GLN A 455 25.74 34.68 -54.34
N GLU A 456 26.17 33.47 -54.72
CA GLU A 456 27.29 33.32 -55.67
C GLU A 456 26.89 33.74 -57.09
N GLU A 457 25.66 33.48 -57.50
CA GLU A 457 25.14 33.92 -58.80
C GLU A 457 25.02 35.45 -58.88
N GLU A 458 24.56 36.08 -57.81
CA GLU A 458 24.50 37.54 -57.70
C GLU A 458 25.91 38.17 -57.75
N ARG A 459 26.87 37.61 -57.00
CA ARG A 459 28.28 38.06 -57.08
C ARG A 459 28.83 37.95 -58.50
N LYS A 460 28.49 36.87 -59.21
CA LYS A 460 28.89 36.66 -60.61
C LYS A 460 28.25 37.68 -61.55
N ARG A 461 27.01 38.12 -61.29
CA ARG A 461 26.35 39.17 -62.06
C ARG A 461 27.01 40.53 -61.82
N ILE A 462 27.16 40.93 -60.56
CA ILE A 462 27.75 42.23 -60.19
C ILE A 462 29.19 42.35 -60.71
N ALA A 463 30.00 41.29 -60.58
CA ALA A 463 31.37 41.31 -61.09
C ALA A 463 31.44 41.57 -62.60
N ARG A 464 30.50 40.97 -63.37
CA ARG A 464 30.38 41.16 -64.81
C ARG A 464 29.92 42.58 -65.15
N GLU A 465 28.83 43.07 -64.54
CA GLU A 465 28.35 44.44 -64.78
C GLU A 465 29.42 45.50 -64.45
N LEU A 466 30.16 45.33 -63.36
CA LEU A 466 31.26 46.23 -63.02
C LEU A 466 32.39 46.20 -64.06
N HIS A 467 32.75 45.02 -64.53
CA HIS A 467 33.82 44.87 -65.52
C HIS A 467 33.41 45.41 -66.89
N ASP A 468 32.20 45.09 -67.34
CA ASP A 468 31.73 45.40 -68.68
C ASP A 468 31.29 46.86 -68.80
N ASP A 469 30.57 47.41 -67.81
CA ASP A 469 30.06 48.77 -67.92
C ASP A 469 31.02 49.79 -67.29
N THR A 470 31.30 49.65 -66.00
CA THR A 470 32.03 50.70 -65.26
C THR A 470 33.53 50.75 -65.58
N ALA A 471 34.20 49.60 -65.65
CA ALA A 471 35.62 49.56 -65.94
C ALA A 471 35.91 49.96 -67.39
N GLN A 472 35.09 49.53 -68.36
CA GLN A 472 35.26 49.95 -69.77
C GLN A 472 35.04 51.46 -69.95
N ALA A 473 34.02 52.04 -69.30
CA ALA A 473 33.80 53.49 -69.34
C ALA A 473 34.99 54.28 -68.78
N LEU A 474 35.57 53.82 -67.67
CA LEU A 474 36.77 54.44 -67.07
C LEU A 474 38.02 54.27 -67.95
N ILE A 475 38.19 53.15 -68.65
CA ILE A 475 39.29 52.96 -69.60
C ILE A 475 39.18 53.96 -70.76
N VAL A 476 37.97 54.17 -71.30
CA VAL A 476 37.74 55.16 -72.36
C VAL A 476 38.03 56.57 -71.84
N LEU A 477 37.56 56.91 -70.64
CA LEU A 477 37.81 58.20 -70.00
C LEU A 477 39.32 58.44 -69.78
N SER A 478 40.04 57.45 -69.23
CA SER A 478 41.49 57.54 -69.00
C SER A 478 42.25 57.76 -70.32
N ARG A 479 41.89 57.03 -71.40
CA ARG A 479 42.47 57.24 -72.75
C ARG A 479 42.15 58.62 -73.35
N GLN A 480 40.94 59.14 -73.12
CA GLN A 480 40.57 60.48 -73.59
C GLN A 480 41.37 61.56 -72.87
N LEU A 481 41.57 61.42 -71.55
CA LEU A 481 42.42 62.31 -70.77
C LEU A 481 43.88 62.25 -71.24
N ASP A 482 44.42 61.05 -71.47
CA ASP A 482 45.78 60.82 -71.96
C ASP A 482 46.04 61.49 -73.33
N SER A 483 45.06 61.37 -74.23
CA SER A 483 45.09 62.01 -75.55
C SER A 483 45.08 63.55 -75.47
N LEU A 484 44.30 64.13 -74.55
CA LEU A 484 44.26 65.58 -74.36
C LEU A 484 45.60 66.12 -73.82
N THR A 485 46.26 65.36 -72.95
CA THR A 485 47.61 65.68 -72.48
C THR A 485 48.68 65.55 -73.57
N SER A 486 48.53 64.63 -74.54
CA SER A 486 49.54 64.38 -75.58
C SER A 486 49.43 65.26 -76.84
N THR A 487 48.26 65.83 -77.13
CA THR A 487 47.94 66.37 -78.47
C THR A 487 47.89 67.90 -78.56
N THR A 488 48.15 68.63 -77.47
CA THR A 488 47.87 70.08 -77.40
C THR A 488 49.12 70.92 -77.14
N ASP A 489 49.66 71.56 -78.19
CA ASP A 489 50.82 72.48 -78.12
C ASP A 489 50.53 73.84 -77.43
N HIS A 490 49.31 74.06 -76.93
CA HIS A 490 48.82 75.35 -76.40
C HIS A 490 48.23 75.30 -74.98
N LEU A 491 48.40 74.20 -74.23
CA LEU A 491 47.94 74.13 -72.84
C LEU A 491 48.90 74.84 -71.89
N SER A 492 48.36 75.52 -70.87
CA SER A 492 49.19 76.08 -69.80
C SER A 492 49.73 74.96 -68.89
N THR A 493 50.84 75.20 -68.20
CA THR A 493 51.41 74.24 -67.23
C THR A 493 50.42 73.87 -66.12
N GLN A 494 49.49 74.78 -65.79
CA GLN A 494 48.46 74.56 -64.78
C GLN A 494 47.33 73.64 -65.28
N ASP A 495 46.96 73.72 -66.56
CA ASP A 495 45.95 72.86 -67.18
C ASP A 495 46.48 71.44 -67.37
N ILE A 496 47.75 71.28 -67.75
CA ILE A 496 48.43 69.97 -67.84
C ILE A 496 48.43 69.28 -66.47
N ALA A 497 48.85 69.98 -65.42
CA ALA A 497 48.85 69.43 -64.05
C ALA A 497 47.43 69.07 -63.56
N HIS A 498 46.40 69.79 -64.00
CA HIS A 498 45.01 69.47 -63.67
C HIS A 498 44.52 68.20 -64.39
N LEU A 499 44.86 68.06 -65.68
CA LEU A 499 44.54 66.87 -66.46
C LEU A 499 45.27 65.62 -65.95
N GLU A 500 46.56 65.74 -65.62
CA GLU A 500 47.34 64.65 -64.99
C GLU A 500 46.71 64.21 -63.66
N LYS A 501 46.23 65.16 -62.85
CA LYS A 501 45.53 64.84 -61.60
C LYS A 501 44.20 64.13 -61.83
N LEU A 502 43.43 64.53 -62.85
CA LEU A 502 42.18 63.85 -63.23
C LEU A 502 42.45 62.44 -63.79
N GLN A 503 43.52 62.28 -64.58
CA GLN A 503 43.96 60.97 -65.08
C GLN A 503 44.36 60.06 -63.92
N GLN A 504 45.19 60.54 -62.98
CA GLN A 504 45.55 59.79 -61.77
C GLN A 504 44.31 59.39 -60.94
N GLN A 505 43.30 60.26 -60.84
CA GLN A 505 42.05 59.92 -60.17
C GLN A 505 41.25 58.86 -60.93
N ALA A 506 41.12 58.98 -62.25
CA ALA A 506 40.44 58.00 -63.09
C ALA A 506 41.12 56.63 -63.02
N ASP A 507 42.45 56.59 -63.09
CA ASP A 507 43.25 55.36 -62.98
C ASP A 507 43.12 54.73 -61.60
N ALA A 508 43.14 55.53 -60.52
CA ALA A 508 42.93 55.04 -59.17
C ALA A 508 41.52 54.45 -58.98
N ILE A 509 40.49 55.07 -59.56
CA ILE A 509 39.11 54.55 -59.53
C ILE A 509 39.02 53.27 -60.37
N LEU A 510 39.62 53.24 -61.57
CA LEU A 510 39.66 52.05 -62.43
C LEU A 510 40.33 50.87 -61.72
N GLU A 511 41.45 51.11 -61.04
CA GLU A 511 42.14 50.10 -60.26
C GLU A 511 41.30 49.63 -59.06
N GLY A 512 40.59 50.55 -58.38
CA GLY A 512 39.63 50.22 -57.35
C GLY A 512 38.46 49.35 -57.85
N VAL A 513 37.86 49.69 -59.00
CA VAL A 513 36.77 48.92 -59.63
C VAL A 513 37.26 47.54 -60.07
N ARG A 514 38.44 47.45 -60.69
CA ARG A 514 39.05 46.17 -61.08
C ARG A 514 39.29 45.28 -59.86
N ARG A 515 39.81 45.85 -58.76
CA ARG A 515 40.01 45.12 -57.50
C ARG A 515 38.69 44.65 -56.90
N PHE A 516 37.68 45.51 -56.85
CA PHE A 516 36.37 45.15 -56.31
C PHE A 516 35.67 44.06 -57.16
N SER A 517 35.79 44.14 -58.48
CA SER A 517 35.33 43.09 -59.40
C SER A 517 36.07 41.77 -59.14
N GLN A 518 37.40 41.80 -58.93
CA GLN A 518 38.21 40.62 -58.58
C GLN A 518 37.82 40.00 -57.23
N ASP A 519 37.57 40.81 -56.20
CA ASP A 519 37.09 40.34 -54.89
C ASP A 519 35.74 39.64 -55.00
N LEU A 520 34.85 40.22 -55.82
CA LEU A 520 33.54 39.65 -56.11
C LEU A 520 33.64 38.38 -56.94
N ARG A 521 34.48 38.32 -57.97
CA ARG A 521 34.78 37.10 -58.75
C ARG A 521 36.10 37.29 -59.52
N PRO A 522 37.16 36.53 -59.22
CA PRO A 522 38.41 36.68 -59.94
C PRO A 522 38.26 36.15 -61.37
N SER A 523 38.41 37.01 -62.38
CA SER A 523 38.43 36.57 -63.78
C SER A 523 39.59 35.62 -64.09
N ILE A 524 40.70 35.74 -63.34
CA ILE A 524 41.85 34.80 -63.36
C ILE A 524 41.38 33.36 -63.12
N LEU A 525 40.36 33.16 -62.28
CA LEU A 525 39.83 31.82 -62.04
C LEU A 525 39.12 31.27 -63.26
N ASP A 526 38.32 32.09 -63.95
CA ASP A 526 37.59 31.69 -65.16
C ASP A 526 38.56 31.39 -66.32
N ASP A 527 39.61 32.21 -66.48
CA ASP A 527 40.54 32.12 -67.62
C ASP A 527 41.70 31.15 -67.40
N LEU A 528 42.27 31.11 -66.18
CA LEU A 528 43.53 30.40 -65.87
C LEU A 528 43.34 29.25 -64.86
N GLY A 529 42.22 29.22 -64.14
CA GLY A 529 41.85 28.13 -63.23
C GLY A 529 42.30 28.33 -61.78
N LEU A 530 42.10 27.28 -60.97
CA LEU A 530 42.24 27.35 -59.51
C LEU A 530 43.65 27.72 -59.03
N LEU A 531 44.70 27.05 -59.54
CA LEU A 531 46.07 27.26 -59.03
C LEU A 531 46.56 28.70 -59.26
N PRO A 532 46.49 29.28 -60.48
CA PRO A 532 46.88 30.68 -60.69
C PRO A 532 46.06 31.67 -59.86
N ALA A 533 44.77 31.39 -59.64
CA ALA A 533 43.93 32.22 -58.78
C ALA A 533 44.35 32.15 -57.31
N LEU A 534 44.75 30.97 -56.81
CA LEU A 534 45.30 30.82 -55.46
C LEU A 534 46.66 31.49 -55.31
N GLU A 535 47.55 31.37 -56.29
CA GLU A 535 48.84 32.08 -56.31
C GLU A 535 48.63 33.59 -56.19
N TRP A 536 47.73 34.13 -57.03
CA TRP A 536 47.34 35.54 -56.95
C TRP A 536 46.80 35.92 -55.57
N LEU A 537 45.87 35.14 -55.03
CA LEU A 537 45.26 35.38 -53.72
C LEU A 537 46.30 35.38 -52.59
N THR A 538 47.26 34.44 -52.62
CA THR A 538 48.35 34.39 -51.62
C THR A 538 49.31 35.58 -51.72
N SER A 539 49.62 36.02 -52.94
CA SER A 539 50.44 37.20 -53.18
C SER A 539 49.73 38.49 -52.73
N ASP A 540 48.43 38.60 -53.01
CA ASP A 540 47.61 39.75 -52.63
C ASP A 540 47.55 39.92 -51.11
N VAL A 541 47.30 38.82 -50.39
CA VAL A 541 47.28 38.82 -48.92
C VAL A 541 48.65 39.21 -48.34
N THR A 542 49.74 38.74 -48.96
CA THR A 542 51.10 39.08 -48.53
C THR A 542 51.40 40.55 -48.71
N HIS A 543 51.03 41.13 -49.86
CA HIS A 543 51.32 42.53 -50.19
C HIS A 543 50.50 43.53 -49.36
N HIS A 544 49.21 43.23 -49.12
CA HIS A 544 48.30 44.17 -48.46
C HIS A 544 48.27 44.03 -46.93
N PHE A 545 48.48 42.81 -46.40
CA PHE A 545 48.29 42.53 -44.97
C PHE A 545 49.57 42.10 -44.26
N GLY A 546 50.69 41.93 -44.98
CA GLY A 546 52.00 41.63 -44.41
C GLY A 546 52.15 40.23 -43.82
N ILE A 547 51.21 39.32 -44.08
CA ILE A 547 51.28 37.92 -43.65
C ILE A 547 51.98 37.13 -44.74
N ALA A 548 53.10 36.47 -44.44
CA ALA A 548 53.78 35.63 -45.43
C ALA A 548 52.95 34.38 -45.71
N VAL A 549 52.41 34.25 -46.93
CA VAL A 549 51.63 33.07 -47.34
C VAL A 549 52.43 32.23 -48.33
N GLY A 550 52.72 30.97 -47.99
CA GLY A 550 53.35 30.01 -48.89
C GLY A 550 52.30 29.20 -49.65
N ILE A 551 52.54 28.92 -50.94
CA ILE A 551 51.73 27.98 -51.71
C ILE A 551 52.52 26.70 -52.03
N GLY A 552 51.88 25.55 -51.88
CA GLY A 552 52.44 24.24 -52.21
C GLY A 552 51.48 23.43 -53.06
N VAL A 553 52.01 22.74 -54.07
CA VAL A 553 51.24 21.84 -54.94
C VAL A 553 51.86 20.46 -54.89
N LEU A 554 51.05 19.45 -54.61
CA LEU A 554 51.45 18.04 -54.51
C LEU A 554 50.64 17.21 -55.49
N GLY A 555 51.29 16.27 -56.18
CA GLY A 555 50.65 15.40 -57.16
C GLY A 555 50.46 16.02 -58.56
N PRO A 556 49.90 15.25 -59.52
CA PRO A 556 49.69 15.71 -60.89
C PRO A 556 48.52 16.70 -60.95
N VAL A 557 48.79 17.91 -61.46
CA VAL A 557 47.80 19.00 -61.60
C VAL A 557 46.65 18.60 -62.53
N ARG A 558 45.41 18.93 -62.14
CA ARG A 558 44.19 18.70 -62.93
C ARG A 558 43.26 19.92 -62.87
N ARG A 559 42.42 20.10 -63.89
CA ARG A 559 41.34 21.10 -63.90
C ARG A 559 40.05 20.49 -63.34
N PHE A 560 39.21 21.34 -62.75
CA PHE A 560 37.85 20.96 -62.34
C PHE A 560 36.81 21.72 -63.16
N ALA A 561 35.55 21.30 -63.05
CA ALA A 561 34.44 22.11 -63.52
C ALA A 561 34.52 23.53 -62.89
N PRO A 562 34.21 24.61 -63.64
CA PRO A 562 34.34 25.99 -63.15
C PRO A 562 33.64 26.25 -61.80
N GLU A 563 32.53 25.56 -61.54
CA GLU A 563 31.77 25.65 -60.29
C GLU A 563 32.56 25.12 -59.10
N VAL A 564 33.34 24.05 -59.30
CA VAL A 564 34.18 23.41 -58.28
C VAL A 564 35.42 24.25 -57.99
N GLU A 565 36.06 24.78 -59.03
CA GLU A 565 37.19 25.71 -58.88
C GLU A 565 36.77 26.98 -58.12
N LEU A 566 35.57 27.51 -58.41
CA LEU A 566 35.00 28.65 -57.69
C LEU A 566 34.77 28.34 -56.22
N VAL A 567 34.15 27.21 -55.90
CA VAL A 567 33.90 26.81 -54.51
C VAL A 567 35.21 26.64 -53.73
N LEU A 568 36.20 25.96 -54.31
CA LEU A 568 37.52 25.78 -53.70
C LEU A 568 38.22 27.12 -53.48
N PHE A 569 38.20 28.00 -54.49
CA PHE A 569 38.73 29.35 -54.37
C PHE A 569 38.04 30.15 -53.26
N ARG A 570 36.71 30.08 -53.16
CA ARG A 570 35.94 30.76 -52.09
C ARG A 570 36.28 30.25 -50.70
N ILE A 571 36.49 28.94 -50.55
CA ILE A 571 36.93 28.35 -49.29
C ILE A 571 38.32 28.89 -48.93
N ALA A 572 39.27 28.91 -49.87
CA ALA A 572 40.59 29.50 -49.63
C ALA A 572 40.51 31.00 -49.28
N GLN A 573 39.70 31.77 -50.02
CA GLN A 573 39.49 33.20 -49.80
C GLN A 573 38.93 33.48 -48.41
N GLU A 574 37.88 32.76 -47.99
CA GLU A 574 37.31 32.93 -46.66
C GLU A 574 38.27 32.46 -45.56
N ALA A 575 38.98 31.34 -45.77
CA ALA A 575 39.98 30.85 -44.83
C ALA A 575 41.12 31.85 -44.64
N LEU A 576 41.70 32.38 -45.72
CA LEU A 576 42.75 33.41 -45.65
C LEU A 576 42.23 34.73 -45.07
N ARG A 577 40.98 35.11 -45.36
CA ARG A 577 40.36 36.28 -44.69
C ARG A 577 40.23 36.07 -43.19
N ASN A 578 39.90 34.85 -42.76
CA ASN A 578 39.86 34.51 -41.33
C ASN A 578 41.25 34.52 -40.69
N VAL A 579 42.29 34.07 -41.40
CA VAL A 579 43.69 34.21 -40.95
C VAL A 579 43.98 35.68 -40.68
N TRP A 580 43.81 36.53 -41.69
CA TRP A 580 44.11 37.96 -41.54
C TRP A 580 43.26 38.67 -40.48
N LYS A 581 41.94 38.41 -40.42
CA LYS A 581 41.04 39.12 -39.49
C LYS A 581 41.05 38.59 -38.06
N HIS A 582 41.33 37.30 -37.87
CA HIS A 582 41.02 36.62 -36.61
C HIS A 582 42.17 35.83 -36.00
N SER A 583 43.25 35.51 -36.72
CA SER A 583 44.27 34.59 -36.19
C SER A 583 45.49 35.27 -35.55
N GLU A 584 45.76 36.54 -35.85
CA GLU A 584 47.03 37.21 -35.45
C GLU A 584 48.28 36.42 -35.92
N ALA A 585 48.15 35.66 -37.01
CA ALA A 585 49.23 34.86 -37.57
C ALA A 585 50.30 35.73 -38.23
N SER A 586 51.55 35.29 -38.11
CA SER A 586 52.68 35.85 -38.87
C SER A 586 52.93 35.10 -40.18
N ARG A 587 52.40 33.88 -40.32
CA ARG A 587 52.59 33.04 -41.50
C ARG A 587 51.40 32.12 -41.75
N ALA A 588 51.10 31.90 -43.02
CA ALA A 588 50.12 30.92 -43.46
C ALA A 588 50.64 30.08 -44.64
N TRP A 589 49.97 28.96 -44.89
CA TRP A 589 50.27 28.05 -45.97
C TRP A 589 48.98 27.61 -46.66
N VAL A 590 48.98 27.64 -47.99
CA VAL A 590 47.95 27.06 -48.84
C VAL A 590 48.56 25.88 -49.55
N THR A 591 48.03 24.68 -49.36
CA THR A 591 48.50 23.46 -50.00
C THR A 591 47.38 22.82 -50.81
N VAL A 592 47.64 22.52 -52.08
CA VAL A 592 46.74 21.76 -52.94
C VAL A 592 47.38 20.41 -53.24
N GLU A 593 46.72 19.34 -52.82
CA GLU A 593 47.17 17.96 -53.06
C GLU A 593 46.20 17.24 -53.98
N PHE A 594 46.68 16.88 -55.17
CA PHE A 594 45.97 16.09 -56.17
C PHE A 594 46.25 14.60 -55.94
N GLY A 595 45.42 13.95 -55.12
CA GLY A 595 45.49 12.50 -54.90
C GLY A 595 44.78 11.69 -55.98
N ASP A 596 44.86 10.36 -55.88
CA ASP A 596 44.26 9.44 -56.85
C ASP A 596 42.72 9.36 -56.75
N ASP A 597 42.17 9.52 -55.54
CA ASP A 597 40.72 9.45 -55.29
C ASP A 597 40.09 10.82 -54.97
N ARG A 598 40.88 11.74 -54.42
CA ARG A 598 40.40 13.03 -53.90
C ARG A 598 41.46 14.12 -54.06
N THR A 599 41.00 15.35 -54.23
CA THR A 599 41.86 16.54 -54.15
C THR A 599 41.62 17.24 -52.82
N SER A 600 42.68 17.58 -52.09
CA SER A 600 42.62 18.30 -50.83
C SER A 600 43.18 19.72 -50.99
N LEU A 601 42.43 20.71 -50.54
CA LEU A 601 42.86 22.10 -50.41
C LEU A 601 42.97 22.41 -48.91
N THR A 602 44.17 22.67 -48.44
CA THR A 602 44.46 22.94 -47.03
C THR A 602 44.98 24.37 -46.86
N VAL A 603 44.32 25.13 -45.98
CA VAL A 603 44.80 26.45 -45.51
C VAL A 603 45.17 26.32 -44.05
N LYS A 604 46.43 26.58 -43.71
CA LYS A 604 46.98 26.48 -42.36
C LYS A 604 47.61 27.79 -41.94
N ASP A 605 47.41 28.19 -40.69
CA ASP A 605 48.07 29.35 -40.08
C ASP A 605 48.79 28.99 -38.77
N ASN A 606 49.67 29.88 -38.32
CA ASN A 606 50.39 29.77 -37.05
C ASN A 606 49.87 30.72 -35.95
N GLY A 607 48.63 31.18 -36.06
CA GLY A 607 48.04 32.16 -35.17
C GLY A 607 47.53 31.58 -33.85
N LYS A 608 46.65 32.32 -33.17
CA LYS A 608 46.16 31.99 -31.83
C LYS A 608 45.23 30.78 -31.73
N GLY A 609 44.71 30.27 -32.85
CA GLY A 609 43.75 29.16 -32.86
C GLY A 609 42.49 29.38 -32.01
N PHE A 610 41.64 28.36 -31.89
CA PHE A 610 40.44 28.36 -31.04
C PHE A 610 40.00 26.94 -30.72
N GLU A 611 39.14 26.75 -29.72
CA GLU A 611 38.54 25.44 -29.43
C GLU A 611 37.37 25.14 -30.40
N PRO A 612 37.44 24.06 -31.20
CA PRO A 612 36.39 23.69 -32.13
C PRO A 612 35.19 23.11 -31.39
N LEU A 613 34.01 23.71 -31.58
CA LEU A 613 32.76 23.19 -31.03
C LEU A 613 32.28 22.01 -31.89
N GLN A 614 31.83 20.94 -31.23
CA GLN A 614 31.49 19.67 -31.86
C GLN A 614 30.17 19.70 -32.68
N ASN A 615 29.31 20.71 -32.48
CA ASN A 615 27.98 20.79 -33.10
C ASN A 615 27.78 22.05 -33.96
N ILE A 616 27.17 21.86 -35.14
CA ILE A 616 26.85 22.90 -36.13
C ILE A 616 25.85 23.94 -35.56
N GLY A 617 24.95 23.51 -34.66
CA GLY A 617 23.97 24.39 -34.00
C GLY A 617 24.59 25.44 -33.07
N ASP A 618 25.70 25.10 -32.41
CA ASP A 618 26.40 26.02 -31.48
C ASP A 618 27.28 27.04 -32.21
N LEU A 619 27.55 26.82 -33.50
CA LEU A 619 28.33 27.75 -34.34
C LEU A 619 27.50 28.96 -34.80
N ALA A 620 26.17 28.81 -34.89
CA ALA A 620 25.25 29.89 -35.24
C ALA A 620 25.05 30.88 -34.07
N SER A 621 25.02 30.40 -32.83
CA SER A 621 24.84 31.22 -31.62
C SER A 621 26.05 32.09 -31.27
N ILE A 622 27.24 31.78 -31.80
CA ILE A 622 28.50 32.49 -31.52
C ILE A 622 28.97 33.36 -32.72
N GLY A 623 28.18 33.43 -33.81
CA GLY A 623 28.49 34.32 -34.94
C GLY A 623 29.62 33.85 -35.86
N LYS A 624 30.01 32.56 -35.82
CA LYS A 624 31.03 31.97 -36.71
C LYS A 624 30.46 31.54 -38.07
N LEU A 625 29.64 32.41 -38.68
CA LEU A 625 28.93 32.16 -39.94
C LEU A 625 29.86 31.81 -41.12
N GLY A 626 31.10 32.32 -41.13
CA GLY A 626 32.08 32.05 -42.19
C GLY A 626 32.47 30.57 -42.31
N LEU A 627 32.58 29.85 -41.19
CA LEU A 627 32.93 28.41 -41.20
C LEU A 627 31.76 27.57 -41.69
N ILE A 628 30.54 27.89 -41.26
CA ILE A 628 29.30 27.24 -41.72
C ILE A 628 29.16 27.41 -43.24
N GLY A 629 29.37 28.63 -43.74
CA GLY A 629 29.32 28.92 -45.17
C GLY A 629 30.39 28.19 -45.99
N MET A 630 31.60 27.97 -45.46
CA MET A 630 32.61 27.14 -46.12
C MET A 630 32.21 25.66 -46.14
N GLN A 631 31.63 25.16 -45.05
CA GLN A 631 31.25 23.75 -44.93
C GLN A 631 30.09 23.41 -45.88
N GLU A 632 29.08 24.27 -45.97
CA GLU A 632 27.96 24.08 -46.90
C GLU A 632 28.42 24.19 -48.36
N ARG A 633 29.34 25.12 -48.67
CA ARG A 633 29.95 25.22 -50.01
C ARG A 633 30.74 23.96 -50.40
N ALA A 634 31.54 23.40 -49.49
CA ALA A 634 32.22 22.13 -49.77
C ALA A 634 31.20 21.00 -50.05
N ARG A 635 30.09 20.97 -49.30
CA ARG A 635 29.03 19.97 -49.46
C ARG A 635 28.28 20.09 -50.79
N LEU A 636 28.07 21.32 -51.28
CA LEU A 636 27.44 21.61 -52.57
C LEU A 636 28.14 20.92 -53.75
N ILE A 637 29.46 20.73 -53.66
CA ILE A 637 30.26 20.06 -54.70
C ILE A 637 30.58 18.60 -54.35
N GLY A 638 29.83 18.00 -53.41
CA GLY A 638 30.07 16.62 -52.95
C GLY A 638 31.36 16.45 -52.15
N GLY A 639 31.96 17.54 -51.68
CA GLY A 639 33.16 17.56 -50.87
C GLY A 639 32.88 17.59 -49.37
N LYS A 640 33.96 17.53 -48.58
CA LYS A 640 33.94 17.60 -47.12
C LYS A 640 34.89 18.69 -46.64
N LEU A 641 34.43 19.53 -45.70
CA LEU A 641 35.30 20.45 -44.97
C LEU A 641 35.64 19.87 -43.60
N THR A 642 36.90 19.97 -43.20
CA THR A 642 37.37 19.67 -41.84
C THR A 642 38.12 20.87 -41.29
N VAL A 643 37.89 21.19 -40.02
CA VAL A 643 38.55 22.29 -39.33
C VAL A 643 39.20 21.73 -38.09
N GLN A 644 40.51 21.90 -37.98
CA GLN A 644 41.32 21.54 -36.83
C GLN A 644 41.91 22.81 -36.27
N SER A 645 41.63 23.12 -35.02
CA SER A 645 42.17 24.30 -34.35
C SER A 645 42.46 23.95 -32.89
N GLU A 646 43.52 24.52 -32.35
CA GLU A 646 43.87 24.39 -30.94
C GLU A 646 44.39 25.75 -30.46
N ALA A 647 43.99 26.17 -29.26
CA ALA A 647 44.41 27.44 -28.69
C ALA A 647 45.96 27.50 -28.62
N GLY A 648 46.53 28.55 -29.21
CA GLY A 648 47.96 28.80 -29.31
C GLY A 648 48.72 28.05 -30.42
N LYS A 649 48.06 27.18 -31.21
CA LYS A 649 48.71 26.37 -32.27
C LYS A 649 48.23 26.65 -33.69
N GLY A 650 47.41 27.67 -33.88
CA GLY A 650 46.84 28.06 -35.18
C GLY A 650 45.64 27.23 -35.60
N THR A 651 45.18 27.45 -36.83
CA THR A 651 44.04 26.73 -37.42
C THR A 651 44.45 26.07 -38.73
N THR A 652 43.89 24.90 -39.00
CA THR A 652 43.98 24.20 -40.29
C THR A 652 42.58 23.94 -40.80
N VAL A 653 42.29 24.41 -42.01
CA VAL A 653 41.04 24.21 -42.73
C VAL A 653 41.35 23.37 -43.96
N THR A 654 40.76 22.19 -44.07
CA THR A 654 40.97 21.28 -45.19
C THR A 654 39.64 20.98 -45.89
N ALA A 655 39.56 21.31 -47.18
CA ALA A 655 38.47 20.94 -48.07
C ALA A 655 38.89 19.78 -48.95
N GLU A 656 38.16 18.67 -48.91
CA GLU A 656 38.37 17.49 -49.75
C GLU A 656 37.26 17.40 -50.80
N VAL A 657 37.61 17.19 -52.06
CA VAL A 657 36.65 17.05 -53.17
C VAL A 657 36.94 15.75 -53.94
N PRO A 658 35.92 14.95 -54.30
CA PRO A 658 36.09 13.73 -55.08
C PRO A 658 36.66 14.00 -56.48
N ILE A 659 37.50 13.09 -56.97
CA ILE A 659 38.13 13.23 -58.29
C ILE A 659 37.16 13.15 -59.47
N GLN A 660 35.96 12.60 -59.28
CA GLN A 660 34.91 12.53 -60.31
C GLN A 660 34.47 13.91 -60.81
N ASN A 661 34.79 14.97 -60.06
CA ASN A 661 34.55 16.35 -60.43
C ASN A 661 35.70 16.99 -61.25
N SER A 662 36.78 16.24 -61.50
CA SER A 662 37.87 16.67 -62.38
C SER A 662 37.45 16.53 -63.85
N LEU A 663 37.82 17.51 -64.68
CA LEU A 663 37.66 17.39 -66.11
C LEU A 663 38.67 16.34 -66.60
N LYS A 664 38.21 15.36 -67.38
CA LYS A 664 39.14 14.48 -68.10
C LYS A 664 39.84 15.32 -69.16
N ASP A 665 41.17 15.30 -69.13
CA ASP A 665 42.04 15.96 -70.13
C ASP A 665 41.65 15.60 -71.57
#